data_AF-A0A507DCK6-F1
#
_entry.id   AF-A0A507DCK6-F1
#
_cell.length_a   1.000
_cell.length_b   1.000
_cell.length_c   1.000
_cell.angle_alpha   90.00
_cell.angle_beta   90.00
_cell.angle_gamma   90.00
#
_symmetry.space_group_name_H-M   'P 1'
#
loop_
_entity.id
_entity.type
_entity.pdbx_description
1 polymer ?
#
loop_
_entity_poly.entity_id
_entity_poly.type
_entity_poly.pdbx_seq_one_letter_code
_entity_poly.pdbx_strand_id
1 'polypeptide(L)'
;MDLPKGGHTCAEQGWIFMLRNLSTSVTVALPGIAPLFPRNRDEINVCVADKELINGLYEQYGLDGLASYSQAIRSSSKMLPCFLIVLVLWHKALPSSAEITDEEYRFYAQQLHEYRHGITFNQKQLLEGELADLYSKWKNPNDPYGSGITSITELRMQKIIPVGIPFTVEDARYPLNEKPPCRNEFVWEGIRTLNDFAYVGVDDVHREELEGLRALATTAEECLKAQIRSQFFPYADVSGLIAMSSEVTRTYLALESYYRPYVSSFTQVELIKMNWLNWCVDELNINEKLARLTEMDKNTPHESGEKWVEALVFSELAAGRIALIQSALENFNLYHRSILVAQLVNEMDVLGEAFASYAQAYRSLTWRHVLGKPTRQFFGEIDSALATAPLQYEHEADPRTVEEIPDYVVSLFHLLPTPENVPPEYLELATRFHKLVCKRGWLITGKCTTSINGILGDASIPCQKYGDAYAASLPYSAGSTDHLIWAERRKDAQQLRRTYAKAVDARYSSYAESLREYSYGMTVQKQVQLEDELRALYSKWISSNDPYSITSITGLLIDRIIPEGIPLKEEHVREPTDDMSLAHNEFVWEGLMALDRLAYLFVDDVYGEVQNVKALEKAYEERLKDQIRLALGGSNDLFSPSDFYDMFDLNAKVTRVNEALISGTIPMVSSVIQAEFIYRYWPEWCIGNTAAASYQCGRYYYCSELVKALAFLQLAVGRMQVMEWSLSAFLEQRKQLPQTDCSNHEMRKWEWIVATMRHTTKKYQRVTDFHMKDWTSRWTDVLGEDVGPHLAVVEFAFKRFRRKRKAQDICLAPHIMKVLELLPIPENVPRAYLRLAARFHEIQYSMRGDLSSMQLRDIYETAASAAASLSGGAGLSSNPVMDERVGVSSAAAGDHSSSTDDLQWLSLDASRTMTKHGQTPTTRFRG
;
A
#
# COMPACT_ATOMS: atom_id res chain seq x y z
N MET A 1 51.27 -68.80 -17.16
CA MET A 1 50.13 -68.87 -16.24
C MET A 1 50.68 -68.57 -14.87
N ASP A 2 50.40 -67.39 -14.31
CA ASP A 2 50.56 -67.11 -12.87
C ASP A 2 49.88 -65.78 -12.49
N LEU A 3 49.21 -65.82 -11.34
CA LEU A 3 48.45 -64.83 -10.54
C LEU A 3 49.36 -63.74 -9.88
N PRO A 4 48.94 -62.84 -8.92
CA PRO A 4 47.63 -62.26 -8.51
C PRO A 4 47.68 -60.73 -8.15
N LYS A 5 46.54 -60.13 -7.71
CA LYS A 5 46.35 -59.18 -6.56
C LYS A 5 44.87 -58.69 -6.56
N GLY A 6 44.00 -58.95 -5.58
CA GLY A 6 43.88 -58.38 -4.21
C GLY A 6 42.61 -57.50 -4.18
N GLY A 7 41.70 -57.41 -3.20
CA GLY A 7 41.58 -57.84 -1.80
C GLY A 7 40.61 -56.83 -1.14
N HIS A 8 39.51 -57.29 -0.53
CA HIS A 8 38.46 -56.45 0.08
C HIS A 8 38.80 -55.95 1.51
N THR A 9 38.14 -54.85 1.90
CA THR A 9 37.66 -54.41 3.25
C THR A 9 38.42 -53.35 4.07
N CYS A 10 37.58 -52.54 4.76
CA CYS A 10 37.81 -51.58 5.87
C CYS A 10 38.18 -50.11 5.54
N ALA A 11 37.19 -49.27 5.21
CA ALA A 11 37.29 -47.81 5.43
C ALA A 11 35.95 -47.03 5.56
N GLU A 12 34.77 -47.65 5.45
CA GLU A 12 33.49 -46.90 5.45
C GLU A 12 32.77 -46.78 6.81
N GLN A 13 33.31 -47.36 7.89
CA GLN A 13 32.74 -47.20 9.24
C GLN A 13 33.43 -46.14 10.12
N GLY A 14 34.43 -45.42 9.61
CA GLY A 14 35.17 -44.40 10.38
C GLY A 14 34.64 -42.96 10.27
N TRP A 15 33.83 -42.65 9.25
CA TRP A 15 33.43 -41.26 8.95
C TRP A 15 32.17 -40.80 9.71
N ILE A 16 31.31 -41.73 10.13
CA ILE A 16 30.06 -41.42 10.84
C ILE A 16 30.30 -41.17 12.35
N PHE A 17 31.45 -41.57 12.90
CA PHE A 17 31.76 -41.40 14.33
C PHE A 17 32.50 -40.08 14.64
N MET A 18 33.15 -39.42 13.65
CA MET A 18 33.87 -38.15 13.86
C MET A 18 32.99 -36.89 13.76
N LEU A 19 31.89 -36.92 13.00
CA LEU A 19 30.97 -35.78 12.88
C LEU A 19 30.04 -35.61 14.10
N ARG A 20 29.95 -36.61 14.98
CA ARG A 20 29.12 -36.55 16.21
C ARG A 20 29.82 -35.93 17.42
N ASN A 21 31.15 -35.76 17.39
CA ASN A 21 31.95 -35.28 18.53
C ASN A 21 32.51 -33.85 18.37
N LEU A 22 32.17 -33.13 17.30
CA LEU A 22 32.56 -31.72 17.09
C LEU A 22 31.43 -30.71 17.34
N SER A 23 30.22 -31.16 17.71
CA SER A 23 29.08 -30.28 18.03
C SER A 23 29.00 -29.87 19.51
N THR A 24 30.04 -30.10 20.30
CA THR A 24 30.07 -29.65 21.70
C THR A 24 31.37 -28.93 21.99
N SER A 25 31.23 -27.63 22.28
CA SER A 25 32.26 -26.70 22.78
C SER A 25 33.11 -26.02 21.72
N VAL A 26 32.71 -24.83 21.28
CA VAL A 26 33.51 -23.60 21.33
C VAL A 26 32.56 -22.40 21.14
N THR A 27 32.30 -21.69 22.24
CA THR A 27 31.72 -20.35 22.26
C THR A 27 32.87 -19.37 22.02
N VAL A 28 32.88 -18.63 20.91
CA VAL A 28 33.79 -17.48 20.73
C VAL A 28 32.94 -16.25 20.47
N ALA A 29 32.99 -15.34 21.44
CA ALA A 29 32.52 -13.98 21.34
C ALA A 29 33.43 -13.20 20.37
N LEU A 30 32.83 -12.54 19.38
CA LEU A 30 33.49 -11.55 18.53
C LEU A 30 33.02 -10.15 18.94
N PRO A 31 33.86 -9.28 19.50
CA PRO A 31 33.58 -7.86 19.58
C PRO A 31 33.96 -7.18 18.25
N GLY A 32 33.11 -6.22 17.85
CA GLY A 32 33.13 -5.58 16.54
C GLY A 32 34.35 -4.70 16.23
N ILE A 33 34.58 -4.52 14.93
CA ILE A 33 35.48 -3.50 14.38
C ILE A 33 34.88 -2.97 13.07
N ALA A 34 34.62 -1.66 13.05
CA ALA A 34 34.35 -0.88 11.84
C ALA A 34 35.66 -0.59 11.08
N PRO A 35 35.65 -0.35 9.76
CA PRO A 35 36.86 -0.20 8.97
C PRO A 35 37.34 1.25 8.92
N LEU A 36 38.62 1.48 9.24
CA LEU A 36 39.37 2.67 8.87
C LEU A 36 40.65 2.23 8.16
N PHE A 37 40.72 2.45 6.86
CA PHE A 37 41.97 2.51 6.10
C PHE A 37 42.53 3.93 6.19
N PRO A 38 43.87 4.10 6.30
CA PRO A 38 44.63 4.28 5.07
C PRO A 38 46.03 3.64 5.03
N ARG A 39 46.41 3.26 3.80
CA ARG A 39 47.74 3.29 3.16
C ARG A 39 48.97 3.55 4.06
N ASN A 40 49.90 2.61 4.12
CA ASN A 40 51.12 2.58 3.29
C ASN A 40 52.01 1.39 3.68
N ARG A 41 52.64 0.80 2.67
CA ARG A 41 53.77 -0.12 2.82
C ARG A 41 54.93 0.68 3.40
N ASP A 42 55.50 0.21 4.51
CA ASP A 42 56.94 0.23 4.78
C ASP A 42 57.26 -0.80 5.87
N GLU A 43 58.48 -1.30 5.80
CA GLU A 43 59.08 -2.50 6.41
C GLU A 43 58.85 -2.67 7.94
N ILE A 44 58.48 -3.89 8.37
CA ILE A 44 58.60 -4.32 9.76
C ILE A 44 59.75 -5.32 9.88
N ASN A 45 60.84 -4.84 10.46
CA ASN A 45 61.88 -5.63 11.12
C ASN A 45 61.29 -6.35 12.34
N VAL A 46 61.41 -7.67 12.39
CA VAL A 46 61.11 -8.47 13.59
C VAL A 46 62.36 -8.48 14.47
N CYS A 47 62.39 -7.60 15.47
CA CYS A 47 63.32 -7.70 16.59
C CYS A 47 62.76 -8.65 17.65
N VAL A 48 63.61 -9.60 18.04
CA VAL A 48 63.44 -10.60 19.09
C VAL A 48 63.35 -9.92 20.46
N ALA A 49 62.23 -10.07 21.14
CA ALA A 49 62.12 -9.87 22.59
C ALA A 49 60.99 -10.75 23.13
N ASP A 50 61.34 -11.88 23.74
CA ASP A 50 60.70 -12.35 24.98
C ASP A 50 61.40 -13.60 25.51
N LYS A 51 62.50 -13.36 26.23
CA LYS A 51 63.27 -14.40 26.95
C LYS A 51 63.02 -14.38 28.45
N GLU A 52 62.17 -13.48 28.94
CA GLU A 52 61.86 -13.33 30.37
C GLU A 52 60.47 -13.84 30.77
N LEU A 53 59.54 -14.05 29.83
CA LEU A 53 58.23 -14.65 30.14
C LEU A 53 58.27 -16.19 30.26
N ILE A 54 59.28 -16.84 29.66
CA ILE A 54 59.40 -18.31 29.60
C ILE A 54 60.08 -18.88 30.87
N ASN A 55 60.89 -18.09 31.57
CA ASN A 55 61.56 -18.54 32.80
C ASN A 55 60.65 -18.50 34.04
N GLY A 56 59.54 -17.76 34.02
CA GLY A 56 58.57 -17.72 35.13
C GLY A 56 57.62 -18.92 35.20
N LEU A 57 57.53 -19.73 34.14
CA LEU A 57 56.67 -20.92 34.08
C LEU A 57 57.42 -22.23 34.34
N TYR A 58 58.74 -22.18 34.51
CA TYR A 58 59.61 -23.35 34.70
C TYR A 58 59.77 -23.82 36.15
N GLU A 59 59.24 -23.08 37.14
CA GLU A 59 59.34 -23.42 38.57
C GLU A 59 58.04 -23.95 39.21
N GLN A 60 56.94 -24.08 38.47
CA GLN A 60 55.63 -24.42 39.08
C GLN A 60 55.03 -25.78 38.68
N TYR A 61 55.62 -26.55 37.77
CA TYR A 61 55.08 -27.86 37.37
C TYR A 61 56.15 -28.95 37.28
N GLY A 62 56.05 -29.92 38.20
CA GLY A 62 56.94 -31.08 38.33
C GLY A 62 56.91 -32.05 37.14
N LEU A 63 57.95 -32.88 37.12
CA LEU A 63 58.57 -33.57 35.98
C LEU A 63 57.82 -34.74 35.30
N ASP A 64 56.51 -34.91 35.48
CA ASP A 64 55.78 -36.05 34.87
C ASP A 64 54.88 -35.68 33.67
N GLY A 65 54.80 -34.40 33.30
CA GLY A 65 54.07 -33.94 32.10
C GLY A 65 54.87 -33.94 30.78
N LEU A 66 56.18 -34.12 30.84
CA LEU A 66 57.11 -33.82 29.73
C LEU A 66 57.11 -34.86 28.60
N ALA A 67 56.72 -36.12 28.87
CA ALA A 67 56.63 -37.14 27.82
C ALA A 67 55.38 -36.96 26.94
N SER A 68 54.23 -36.59 27.52
CA SER A 68 52.98 -36.35 26.79
C SER A 68 53.01 -35.03 26.02
N TYR A 69 53.65 -33.99 26.56
CA TYR A 69 53.75 -32.68 25.91
C TYR A 69 54.68 -32.70 24.69
N SER A 70 55.78 -33.48 24.75
CA SER A 70 56.69 -33.70 23.61
C SER A 70 55.98 -34.39 22.43
N GLN A 71 55.07 -35.31 22.70
CA GLN A 71 54.35 -36.05 21.67
C GLN A 71 53.21 -35.23 21.05
N ALA A 72 52.53 -34.40 21.86
CA ALA A 72 51.55 -33.42 21.39
C ALA A 72 52.19 -32.32 20.52
N ILE A 73 53.37 -31.81 20.89
CA ILE A 73 54.10 -30.80 20.10
C ILE A 73 54.64 -31.39 18.79
N ARG A 74 55.10 -32.65 18.78
CA ARG A 74 55.50 -33.32 17.52
C ARG A 74 54.30 -33.60 16.60
N SER A 75 53.11 -33.84 17.16
CA SER A 75 51.87 -34.00 16.40
C SER A 75 51.36 -32.66 15.85
N SER A 76 51.35 -31.61 16.67
CA SER A 76 50.91 -30.26 16.26
C SER A 76 51.89 -29.59 15.28
N SER A 77 53.20 -29.83 15.42
CA SER A 77 54.22 -29.36 14.45
C SER A 77 54.13 -30.06 13.09
N LYS A 78 53.47 -31.21 12.98
CA LYS A 78 53.17 -31.86 11.68
C LYS A 78 51.76 -31.52 11.17
N MET A 79 50.79 -31.35 12.07
CA MET A 79 49.46 -30.89 11.69
C MET A 79 49.46 -29.46 11.18
N LEU A 80 50.24 -28.54 11.76
CA LEU A 80 50.27 -27.14 11.33
C LEU A 80 50.73 -26.97 9.87
N PRO A 81 51.83 -27.57 9.40
CA PRO A 81 52.18 -27.54 7.99
C PRO A 81 51.19 -28.32 7.13
N CYS A 82 50.59 -29.42 7.58
CA CYS A 82 49.52 -30.08 6.82
C CYS A 82 48.24 -29.23 6.73
N PHE A 83 47.88 -28.49 7.78
CA PHE A 83 46.73 -27.60 7.83
C PHE A 83 46.98 -26.33 7.03
N LEU A 84 48.19 -25.79 7.06
CA LEU A 84 48.65 -24.72 6.18
C LEU A 84 48.75 -25.19 4.73
N ILE A 85 49.20 -26.41 4.45
CA ILE A 85 49.23 -26.99 3.11
C ILE A 85 47.80 -27.25 2.63
N VAL A 86 46.88 -27.73 3.47
CA VAL A 86 45.46 -27.88 3.11
C VAL A 86 44.79 -26.52 2.92
N LEU A 87 45.08 -25.50 3.74
CA LEU A 87 44.62 -24.13 3.55
C LEU A 87 45.19 -23.51 2.27
N VAL A 88 46.49 -23.67 2.00
CA VAL A 88 47.14 -23.18 0.78
C VAL A 88 46.68 -23.95 -0.44
N LEU A 89 46.42 -25.24 -0.33
CA LEU A 89 45.83 -26.06 -1.39
C LEU A 89 44.36 -25.74 -1.58
N TRP A 90 43.58 -25.41 -0.54
CA TRP A 90 42.22 -24.86 -0.68
C TRP A 90 42.26 -23.49 -1.35
N HIS A 91 43.21 -22.64 -0.97
CA HIS A 91 43.37 -21.31 -1.53
C HIS A 91 43.92 -21.33 -2.97
N LYS A 92 44.64 -22.39 -3.36
CA LYS A 92 45.14 -22.64 -4.73
C LYS A 92 44.25 -23.55 -5.58
N ALA A 93 43.35 -24.32 -4.97
CA ALA A 93 42.35 -25.15 -5.64
C ALA A 93 40.99 -24.46 -5.77
N LEU A 94 40.81 -23.28 -5.17
CA LEU A 94 39.83 -22.32 -5.64
C LEU A 94 40.11 -22.05 -7.12
N PRO A 95 39.14 -22.26 -8.02
CA PRO A 95 39.31 -21.93 -9.42
C PRO A 95 39.75 -20.48 -9.55
N SER A 96 40.72 -20.20 -10.43
CA SER A 96 41.13 -18.85 -10.81
C SER A 96 40.06 -18.06 -11.59
N SER A 97 38.81 -18.55 -11.63
CA SER A 97 37.62 -17.73 -11.81
C SER A 97 37.07 -17.42 -10.42
N ALA A 98 37.28 -16.19 -9.93
CA ALA A 98 36.54 -15.74 -8.75
C ALA A 98 35.04 -15.84 -9.07
N GLU A 99 34.38 -16.88 -8.56
CA GLU A 99 32.92 -16.96 -8.62
C GLU A 99 32.39 -15.79 -7.79
N ILE A 100 31.64 -14.90 -8.44
CA ILE A 100 30.98 -13.76 -7.79
C ILE A 100 30.14 -14.31 -6.64
N THR A 101 30.34 -13.78 -5.44
CA THR A 101 29.62 -14.19 -4.24
C THR A 101 28.19 -13.65 -4.23
N ASP A 102 27.29 -14.24 -3.44
CA ASP A 102 25.91 -13.75 -3.31
C ASP A 102 25.83 -12.29 -2.82
N GLU A 103 26.79 -11.88 -1.98
CA GLU A 103 26.88 -10.49 -1.48
C GLU A 103 27.29 -9.53 -2.59
N GLU A 104 28.24 -9.93 -3.45
CA GLU A 104 28.62 -9.15 -4.62
C GLU A 104 27.48 -9.07 -5.64
N TYR A 105 26.77 -10.18 -5.90
CA TYR A 105 25.57 -10.15 -6.76
C TYR A 105 24.51 -9.19 -6.25
N ARG A 106 24.24 -9.19 -4.93
CA ARG A 106 23.30 -8.25 -4.31
C ARG A 106 23.77 -6.80 -4.48
N PHE A 107 25.05 -6.53 -4.26
CA PHE A 107 25.63 -5.20 -4.45
C PHE A 107 25.46 -4.73 -5.90
N TYR A 108 25.74 -5.59 -6.88
CA TYR A 108 25.59 -5.23 -8.29
C TYR A 108 24.13 -5.06 -8.73
N ALA A 109 23.21 -5.89 -8.22
CA ALA A 109 21.78 -5.73 -8.46
C ALA A 109 21.29 -4.36 -7.95
N GLN A 110 21.70 -3.98 -6.74
CA GLN A 110 21.37 -2.67 -6.14
C GLN A 110 21.92 -1.50 -6.98
N GLN A 111 23.15 -1.60 -7.50
CA GLN A 111 23.73 -0.57 -8.36
C GLN A 111 22.98 -0.42 -9.69
N LEU A 112 22.54 -1.53 -10.29
CA LEU A 112 21.71 -1.51 -11.50
C LEU A 112 20.34 -0.88 -11.23
N HIS A 113 19.73 -1.23 -10.10
CA HIS A 113 18.48 -0.64 -9.64
C HIS A 113 18.61 0.88 -9.48
N GLU A 114 19.59 1.36 -8.71
CA GLU A 114 19.83 2.79 -8.49
C GLU A 114 20.13 3.53 -9.80
N TYR A 115 20.91 2.92 -10.70
CA TYR A 115 21.18 3.49 -12.02
C TYR A 115 19.90 3.65 -12.86
N ARG A 116 19.05 2.61 -12.91
CA ARG A 116 17.79 2.63 -13.67
C ARG A 116 16.84 3.72 -13.16
N HIS A 117 16.69 3.83 -11.85
CA HIS A 117 15.80 4.84 -11.25
C HIS A 117 16.40 6.25 -11.24
N GLY A 118 17.72 6.37 -11.32
CA GLY A 118 18.42 7.65 -11.35
C GLY A 118 18.60 8.26 -12.74
N ILE A 119 18.32 7.53 -13.82
CA ILE A 119 18.51 8.07 -15.18
C ILE A 119 17.39 9.04 -15.55
N THR A 120 17.78 10.25 -15.94
CA THR A 120 16.82 11.28 -16.35
C THR A 120 16.30 11.05 -17.76
N PHE A 121 15.13 11.61 -18.11
CA PHE A 121 14.57 11.52 -19.47
C PHE A 121 15.55 12.04 -20.54
N ASN A 122 16.26 13.14 -20.25
CA ASN A 122 17.26 13.72 -21.17
C ASN A 122 18.50 12.82 -21.32
N GLN A 123 18.97 12.23 -20.23
CA GLN A 123 20.08 11.26 -20.27
C GLN A 123 19.68 10.00 -21.05
N LYS A 124 18.44 9.55 -20.88
CA LYS A 124 17.86 8.45 -21.66
C LYS A 124 17.92 8.78 -23.15
N GLN A 125 17.38 9.93 -23.58
CA GLN A 125 17.44 10.36 -24.98
C GLN A 125 18.87 10.47 -25.54
N LEU A 126 19.81 10.99 -24.75
CA LEU A 126 21.21 11.07 -25.16
C LEU A 126 21.80 9.67 -25.40
N LEU A 127 21.56 8.74 -24.46
CA LEU A 127 22.00 7.35 -24.57
C LEU A 127 21.39 6.67 -25.80
N GLU A 128 20.13 6.96 -26.12
CA GLU A 128 19.48 6.47 -27.34
C GLU A 128 20.18 6.99 -28.61
N GLY A 129 20.48 8.29 -28.67
CA GLY A 129 21.22 8.86 -29.79
C GLY A 129 22.59 8.21 -29.98
N GLU A 130 23.34 8.03 -28.88
CA GLU A 130 24.64 7.37 -28.91
C GLU A 130 24.56 5.90 -29.35
N LEU A 131 23.56 5.16 -28.87
CA LEU A 131 23.33 3.77 -29.25
C LEU A 131 22.96 3.65 -30.74
N ALA A 132 22.12 4.54 -31.27
CA ALA A 132 21.75 4.55 -32.69
C ALA A 132 22.96 4.85 -33.59
N ASP A 133 23.81 5.80 -33.19
CA ASP A 133 25.07 6.11 -33.88
C ASP A 133 26.04 4.93 -33.84
N LEU A 134 26.17 4.27 -32.69
CA LEU A 134 27.04 3.10 -32.51
C LEU A 134 26.56 1.91 -33.33
N TYR A 135 25.26 1.65 -33.35
CA TYR A 135 24.67 0.60 -34.18
C TYR A 135 24.89 0.88 -35.68
N SER A 136 24.65 2.12 -36.12
CA SER A 136 24.86 2.52 -37.52
C SER A 136 26.30 2.32 -37.97
N LYS A 137 27.27 2.58 -37.08
CA LYS A 137 28.70 2.32 -37.32
C LYS A 137 29.01 0.83 -37.33
N TRP A 138 28.52 0.07 -36.36
CA TRP A 138 28.75 -1.39 -36.27
C TRP A 138 28.19 -2.16 -37.48
N LYS A 139 27.03 -1.73 -38.00
CA LYS A 139 26.41 -2.33 -39.19
C LYS A 139 27.15 -1.99 -40.50
N ASN A 140 27.95 -0.92 -40.54
CA ASN A 140 28.62 -0.50 -41.76
C ASN A 140 29.81 -1.44 -42.09
N PRO A 141 29.74 -2.22 -43.19
CA PRO A 141 30.81 -3.17 -43.52
C PRO A 141 32.14 -2.50 -43.90
N ASN A 142 32.15 -1.18 -44.13
CA ASN A 142 33.35 -0.41 -44.47
C ASN A 142 33.95 0.37 -43.29
N ASP A 143 33.34 0.32 -42.10
CA ASP A 143 33.86 0.98 -40.90
C ASP A 143 34.61 -0.06 -40.04
N PRO A 144 35.95 -0.02 -39.97
CA PRO A 144 36.77 -1.07 -39.38
C PRO A 144 36.82 -0.92 -37.86
N TYR A 145 35.68 -0.85 -37.18
CA TYR A 145 35.64 -1.16 -35.76
C TYR A 145 35.81 -2.67 -35.58
N GLY A 146 37.07 -3.10 -35.62
CA GLY A 146 37.55 -4.40 -35.14
C GLY A 146 37.33 -4.55 -33.64
N SER A 147 36.07 -4.55 -33.21
CA SER A 147 35.68 -4.51 -31.80
C SER A 147 35.61 -5.90 -31.15
N GLY A 148 35.59 -6.97 -31.95
CA GLY A 148 35.38 -8.33 -31.45
C GLY A 148 33.96 -8.59 -30.91
N ILE A 149 33.04 -7.62 -31.05
CA ILE A 149 31.64 -7.70 -30.61
C ILE A 149 30.85 -8.56 -31.60
N THR A 150 30.22 -9.61 -31.09
CA THR A 150 29.57 -10.66 -31.90
C THR A 150 28.05 -10.60 -31.92
N SER A 151 27.43 -9.75 -31.10
CA SER A 151 25.97 -9.63 -31.00
C SER A 151 25.50 -8.20 -30.67
N ILE A 152 24.24 -7.88 -31.00
CA ILE A 152 23.64 -6.59 -30.64
C ILE A 152 23.51 -6.44 -29.12
N THR A 153 23.29 -7.56 -28.43
CA THR A 153 23.21 -7.63 -26.96
C THR A 153 24.52 -7.16 -26.34
N GLU A 154 25.65 -7.66 -26.84
CA GLU A 154 26.99 -7.27 -26.38
C GLU A 154 27.31 -5.79 -26.65
N LEU A 155 26.93 -5.27 -27.82
CA LEU A 155 27.09 -3.85 -28.18
C LEU A 155 26.32 -2.93 -27.22
N ARG A 156 25.10 -3.33 -26.87
CA ARG A 156 24.20 -2.60 -25.96
C ARG A 156 24.70 -2.63 -24.53
N MET A 157 25.16 -3.79 -24.06
CA MET A 157 25.71 -3.94 -22.72
C MET A 157 26.89 -3.01 -22.46
N GLN A 158 27.80 -2.84 -23.42
CA GLN A 158 28.95 -1.93 -23.29
C GLN A 158 28.57 -0.46 -23.04
N LYS A 159 27.33 -0.07 -23.35
CA LYS A 159 26.88 1.32 -23.28
C LYS A 159 25.82 1.58 -22.22
N ILE A 160 24.92 0.63 -22.01
CA ILE A 160 23.81 0.75 -21.08
C ILE A 160 24.21 0.32 -19.67
N ILE A 161 24.99 -0.75 -19.54
CA ILE A 161 25.41 -1.23 -18.22
C ILE A 161 26.55 -0.33 -17.71
N PRO A 162 26.43 0.24 -16.49
CA PRO A 162 27.49 1.05 -15.90
C PRO A 162 28.84 0.33 -15.85
N VAL A 163 29.90 1.08 -16.16
CA VAL A 163 31.28 0.59 -16.10
C VAL A 163 31.60 0.13 -14.68
N GLY A 164 32.00 -1.14 -14.53
CA GLY A 164 32.33 -1.75 -13.23
C GLY A 164 31.31 -2.77 -12.72
N ILE A 165 30.18 -2.94 -13.42
CA ILE A 165 29.21 -4.00 -13.14
C ILE A 165 29.51 -5.21 -14.05
N PRO A 166 29.78 -6.40 -13.50
CA PRO A 166 30.21 -7.57 -14.27
C PRO A 166 29.02 -8.30 -14.92
N PHE A 167 28.14 -7.58 -15.61
CA PHE A 167 27.01 -8.17 -16.34
C PHE A 167 27.49 -8.63 -17.73
N THR A 168 27.29 -9.91 -18.06
CA THR A 168 27.83 -10.53 -19.29
C THR A 168 26.73 -11.07 -20.22
N VAL A 169 27.08 -11.36 -21.48
CA VAL A 169 26.12 -11.94 -22.46
C VAL A 169 25.60 -13.30 -21.98
N GLU A 170 26.40 -14.05 -21.22
CA GLU A 170 25.96 -15.31 -20.60
C GLU A 170 24.87 -15.07 -19.56
N ASP A 171 24.94 -13.97 -18.80
CA ASP A 171 23.91 -13.58 -17.84
C ASP A 171 22.62 -13.16 -18.56
N ALA A 172 22.73 -12.51 -19.73
CA ALA A 172 21.57 -12.17 -20.56
C ALA A 172 20.92 -13.39 -21.25
N ARG A 173 21.60 -14.55 -21.28
CA ARG A 173 21.09 -15.83 -21.84
C ARG A 173 20.85 -16.87 -20.75
N TYR A 174 20.85 -16.42 -19.51
CA TYR A 174 20.86 -17.27 -18.33
C TYR A 174 19.52 -18.01 -18.14
N PRO A 175 19.49 -19.36 -18.08
CA PRO A 175 18.29 -20.08 -17.70
C PRO A 175 18.05 -19.89 -16.20
N LEU A 176 16.94 -19.24 -15.83
CA LEU A 176 16.63 -18.74 -14.48
C LEU A 176 16.36 -19.82 -13.41
N ASN A 177 16.67 -21.07 -13.72
CA ASN A 177 16.26 -22.24 -12.96
C ASN A 177 17.53 -22.86 -12.37
N GLU A 178 17.59 -23.00 -11.03
CA GLU A 178 18.60 -23.73 -10.23
C GLU A 178 19.76 -22.94 -9.55
N LYS A 179 19.75 -21.60 -9.46
CA LYS A 179 20.82 -20.81 -8.78
C LYS A 179 20.33 -19.85 -7.67
N PRO A 180 21.25 -19.29 -6.85
CA PRO A 180 20.92 -18.48 -5.68
C PRO A 180 20.03 -17.26 -6.00
N PRO A 181 19.10 -16.88 -5.11
CA PRO A 181 18.18 -15.76 -5.32
C PRO A 181 18.87 -14.45 -5.73
N CYS A 182 20.03 -14.15 -5.13
CA CYS A 182 20.79 -12.92 -5.41
C CYS A 182 21.30 -12.86 -6.86
N ARG A 183 21.64 -14.01 -7.45
CA ARG A 183 22.06 -14.06 -8.86
C ARG A 183 20.88 -13.83 -9.80
N ASN A 184 19.73 -14.44 -9.51
CA ASN A 184 18.52 -14.23 -10.31
C ASN A 184 18.07 -12.77 -10.29
N GLU A 185 18.18 -12.12 -9.14
CA GLU A 185 17.89 -10.71 -8.98
C GLU A 185 18.86 -9.82 -9.78
N PHE A 186 20.17 -10.10 -9.71
CA PHE A 186 21.18 -9.41 -10.54
C PHE A 186 20.91 -9.58 -12.03
N VAL A 187 20.59 -10.81 -12.46
CA VAL A 187 20.26 -11.12 -13.85
C VAL A 187 19.03 -10.34 -14.29
N TRP A 188 17.96 -10.37 -13.48
CA TRP A 188 16.72 -9.67 -13.76
C TRP A 188 16.92 -8.15 -13.85
N GLU A 189 17.62 -7.53 -12.90
CA GLU A 189 17.90 -6.09 -12.94
C GLU A 189 18.68 -5.72 -14.22
N GLY A 190 19.70 -6.50 -14.58
CA GLY A 190 20.50 -6.22 -15.77
C GLY A 190 19.72 -6.41 -17.07
N ILE A 191 18.91 -7.47 -17.20
CA ILE A 191 18.04 -7.67 -18.37
C ILE A 191 17.00 -6.54 -18.43
N ARG A 192 16.42 -6.13 -17.30
CA ARG A 192 15.44 -5.03 -17.24
C ARG A 192 16.07 -3.69 -17.65
N THR A 193 17.29 -3.38 -17.18
CA THR A 193 18.04 -2.20 -17.63
C THR A 193 18.29 -2.24 -19.13
N LEU A 194 18.64 -3.40 -19.71
CA LEU A 194 18.80 -3.53 -21.17
C LEU A 194 17.48 -3.36 -21.93
N ASN A 195 16.40 -3.95 -21.41
CA ASN A 195 15.05 -3.89 -22.00
C ASN A 195 14.49 -2.46 -22.07
N ASP A 196 14.90 -1.58 -21.14
CA ASP A 196 14.52 -0.17 -21.18
C ASP A 196 15.04 0.57 -22.43
N PHE A 197 16.07 0.03 -23.07
CA PHE A 197 16.70 0.59 -24.27
C PHE A 197 16.67 -0.33 -25.47
N ALA A 198 16.18 -1.58 -25.33
CA ALA A 198 16.41 -2.69 -26.26
C ALA A 198 16.12 -2.37 -27.74
N TYR A 199 15.35 -1.33 -28.04
CA TYR A 199 14.82 -1.08 -29.37
C TYR A 199 15.28 0.21 -30.05
N VAL A 200 16.30 0.85 -29.50
CA VAL A 200 16.95 2.02 -30.11
C VAL A 200 17.62 1.64 -31.44
N GLY A 201 17.03 2.07 -32.57
CA GLY A 201 17.69 2.16 -33.88
C GLY A 201 18.17 0.86 -34.53
N VAL A 202 17.48 -0.27 -34.34
CA VAL A 202 17.90 -1.60 -34.83
C VAL A 202 17.08 -2.07 -36.04
N ASP A 203 17.69 -2.78 -36.99
CA ASP A 203 16.97 -3.41 -38.10
C ASP A 203 16.17 -4.67 -37.70
N ASP A 204 15.31 -5.14 -38.61
CA ASP A 204 14.40 -6.26 -38.34
C ASP A 204 15.10 -7.57 -38.00
N VAL A 205 16.30 -7.81 -38.54
CA VAL A 205 17.07 -9.05 -38.32
C VAL A 205 17.58 -9.14 -36.89
N HIS A 206 18.06 -8.02 -36.33
CA HIS A 206 18.56 -7.99 -34.96
C HIS A 206 17.46 -7.70 -33.93
N ARG A 207 16.23 -7.41 -34.38
CA ARG A 207 15.04 -7.23 -33.55
C ARG A 207 14.58 -8.54 -32.89
N GLU A 208 14.65 -9.67 -33.60
CA GLU A 208 14.30 -10.99 -33.05
C GLU A 208 15.17 -11.36 -31.84
N GLU A 209 16.46 -11.01 -31.85
CA GLU A 209 17.37 -11.24 -30.71
C GLU A 209 16.93 -10.45 -29.46
N LEU A 210 16.35 -9.26 -29.67
CA LEU A 210 15.90 -8.35 -28.60
C LEU A 210 14.51 -8.75 -28.06
N GLU A 211 13.63 -9.28 -28.89
CA GLU A 211 12.38 -9.92 -28.45
C GLU A 211 12.67 -11.11 -27.52
N GLY A 212 13.75 -11.85 -27.79
CA GLY A 212 14.28 -12.87 -26.88
C GLY A 212 14.63 -12.32 -25.49
N LEU A 213 15.26 -11.14 -25.42
CA LEU A 213 15.58 -10.49 -24.13
C LEU A 213 14.32 -10.05 -23.37
N ARG A 214 13.28 -9.56 -24.06
CA ARG A 214 12.01 -9.21 -23.42
C ARG A 214 11.34 -10.45 -22.81
N ALA A 215 11.24 -11.53 -23.57
CA ALA A 215 10.67 -12.79 -23.08
C ALA A 215 11.47 -13.35 -21.88
N LEU A 216 12.80 -13.17 -21.89
CA LEU A 216 13.65 -13.53 -20.76
C LEU A 216 13.42 -12.62 -19.54
N ALA A 217 13.19 -11.32 -19.73
CA ALA A 217 12.85 -10.39 -18.65
C ALA A 217 11.56 -10.78 -17.93
N THR A 218 10.51 -11.07 -18.72
CA THR A 218 9.22 -11.60 -18.27
C THR A 218 9.41 -12.88 -17.44
N THR A 219 10.09 -13.86 -18.03
CA THR A 219 10.36 -15.15 -17.38
C THR A 219 11.16 -14.97 -16.10
N ALA A 220 12.14 -14.05 -16.08
CA ALA A 220 12.94 -13.73 -14.91
C ALA A 220 12.10 -13.10 -13.80
N GLU A 221 11.17 -12.21 -14.15
CA GLU A 221 10.26 -11.60 -13.19
C GLU A 221 9.34 -12.63 -12.55
N GLU A 222 8.72 -13.51 -13.35
CA GLU A 222 7.87 -14.58 -12.86
C GLU A 222 8.62 -15.55 -11.95
N CYS A 223 9.83 -15.96 -12.36
CA CYS A 223 10.71 -16.80 -11.54
C CYS A 223 11.07 -16.12 -10.22
N LEU A 224 11.40 -14.83 -10.23
CA LEU A 224 11.76 -14.09 -9.02
C LEU A 224 10.55 -13.91 -8.09
N LYS A 225 9.37 -13.59 -8.63
CA LYS A 225 8.11 -13.55 -7.88
C LYS A 225 7.81 -14.89 -7.23
N ALA A 226 7.92 -15.99 -7.98
CA ALA A 226 7.71 -17.33 -7.47
C ALA A 226 8.72 -17.71 -6.38
N GLN A 227 9.99 -17.33 -6.55
CA GLN A 227 11.04 -17.54 -5.55
C GLN A 227 10.77 -16.77 -4.26
N ILE A 228 10.51 -15.45 -4.34
CA ILE A 228 10.16 -14.62 -3.17
C ILE A 228 8.91 -15.19 -2.50
N ARG A 229 7.86 -15.50 -3.28
CA ARG A 229 6.64 -16.09 -2.76
C ARG A 229 6.92 -17.41 -2.01
N SER A 230 7.75 -18.29 -2.58
CA SER A 230 8.12 -19.57 -1.96
C SER A 230 8.99 -19.43 -0.72
N GLN A 231 9.81 -18.38 -0.63
CA GLN A 231 10.64 -18.06 0.53
C GLN A 231 9.78 -17.73 1.75
N PHE A 232 8.68 -16.99 1.55
CA PHE A 232 7.71 -16.69 2.60
C PHE A 232 6.71 -17.82 2.83
N PHE A 233 6.26 -18.46 1.74
CA PHE A 233 5.16 -19.42 1.71
C PHE A 233 5.55 -20.65 0.87
N PRO A 234 6.33 -21.60 1.43
CA PRO A 234 6.91 -22.70 0.68
C PRO A 234 5.89 -23.73 0.16
N TYR A 235 4.64 -23.67 0.60
CA TYR A 235 3.57 -24.58 0.17
C TYR A 235 2.59 -23.86 -0.76
N ALA A 236 2.57 -24.29 -2.03
CA ALA A 236 1.81 -23.63 -3.09
C ALA A 236 0.30 -23.97 -3.08
N ASP A 237 -0.10 -25.12 -2.55
CA ASP A 237 -1.50 -25.58 -2.58
C ASP A 237 -2.18 -25.43 -1.21
N VAL A 238 -3.10 -24.47 -1.12
CA VAL A 238 -3.99 -24.21 0.03
C VAL A 238 -5.47 -24.39 -0.33
N SER A 239 -5.79 -25.27 -1.29
CA SER A 239 -7.14 -25.46 -1.83
C SER A 239 -8.17 -26.03 -0.83
N GLY A 240 -7.74 -26.67 0.26
CA GLY A 240 -8.61 -27.27 1.29
C GLY A 240 -8.46 -26.67 2.70
N LEU A 241 -9.51 -26.79 3.53
CA LEU A 241 -9.54 -26.23 4.89
C LEU A 241 -8.43 -26.79 5.80
N ILE A 242 -8.11 -28.09 5.70
CA ILE A 242 -7.00 -28.72 6.43
C ILE A 242 -5.65 -28.15 5.97
N ALA A 243 -5.45 -27.99 4.66
CA ALA A 243 -4.23 -27.41 4.10
C ALA A 243 -4.02 -25.97 4.56
N MET A 244 -5.06 -25.12 4.49
CA MET A 244 -5.03 -23.76 5.02
C MET A 244 -4.69 -23.73 6.52
N SER A 245 -5.33 -24.59 7.32
CA SER A 245 -5.08 -24.63 8.77
C SER A 245 -3.68 -25.13 9.13
N SER A 246 -3.11 -26.05 8.35
CA SER A 246 -1.72 -26.48 8.51
C SER A 246 -0.76 -25.32 8.22
N GLU A 247 -1.07 -24.52 7.19
CA GLU A 247 -0.30 -23.33 6.84
C GLU A 247 -0.37 -22.23 7.93
N VAL A 248 -1.47 -22.11 8.66
CA VAL A 248 -1.55 -21.24 9.86
C VAL A 248 -0.49 -21.63 10.88
N THR A 249 -0.42 -22.92 11.24
CA THR A 249 0.61 -23.42 12.17
C THR A 249 2.02 -23.12 11.68
N ARG A 250 2.32 -23.41 10.41
CA ARG A 250 3.66 -23.17 9.85
C ARG A 250 4.04 -21.70 9.83
N THR A 251 3.10 -20.84 9.47
CA THR A 251 3.25 -19.38 9.47
C THR A 251 3.57 -18.87 10.87
N TYR A 252 2.82 -19.35 11.87
CA TYR A 252 3.06 -19.03 13.27
C TYR A 252 4.46 -19.47 13.74
N LEU A 253 4.90 -20.66 13.33
CA LEU A 253 6.23 -21.18 13.69
C LEU A 253 7.35 -20.44 12.98
N ALA A 254 7.16 -20.05 11.72
CA ALA A 254 8.11 -19.21 10.99
C ALA A 254 8.27 -17.84 11.65
N LEU A 255 7.19 -17.29 12.24
CA LEU A 255 7.27 -16.11 13.08
C LEU A 255 8.07 -16.38 14.37
N GLU A 256 7.86 -17.48 15.08
CA GLU A 256 8.65 -17.77 16.29
C GLU A 256 10.12 -18.18 16.00
N SER A 257 10.44 -18.55 14.77
CA SER A 257 11.75 -19.08 14.36
C SER A 257 12.85 -18.02 14.38
N TYR A 258 14.07 -18.44 14.73
CA TYR A 258 15.30 -17.66 14.50
C TYR A 258 15.59 -17.50 13.00
N TYR A 259 15.22 -18.48 12.18
CA TYR A 259 15.38 -18.48 10.72
C TYR A 259 14.12 -17.92 10.04
N ARG A 260 13.66 -16.74 10.46
CA ARG A 260 12.53 -16.05 9.83
C ARG A 260 12.91 -15.65 8.39
N PRO A 261 11.97 -15.68 7.42
CA PRO A 261 12.20 -15.11 6.09
C PRO A 261 12.71 -13.66 6.19
N TYR A 262 13.55 -13.26 5.26
CA TYR A 262 14.14 -11.92 5.22
C TYR A 262 14.03 -11.33 3.82
N VAL A 263 13.92 -10.00 3.76
CA VAL A 263 14.05 -9.22 2.53
C VAL A 263 15.47 -8.70 2.45
N SER A 264 16.14 -8.89 1.31
CA SER A 264 17.56 -8.52 1.18
C SER A 264 17.86 -7.34 0.28
N SER A 265 16.87 -6.81 -0.44
CA SER A 265 17.10 -5.77 -1.45
C SER A 265 15.86 -4.93 -1.74
N PHE A 266 16.08 -3.77 -2.36
CA PHE A 266 14.99 -2.90 -2.80
C PHE A 266 14.17 -3.52 -3.95
N THR A 267 14.78 -4.32 -4.82
CA THR A 267 14.06 -5.09 -5.85
C THR A 267 13.01 -6.02 -5.25
N GLN A 268 13.35 -6.74 -4.17
CA GLN A 268 12.39 -7.58 -3.46
C GLN A 268 11.29 -6.74 -2.80
N VAL A 269 11.63 -5.58 -2.23
CA VAL A 269 10.63 -4.64 -1.68
C VAL A 269 9.64 -4.22 -2.76
N GLU A 270 10.08 -3.87 -3.96
CA GLU A 270 9.19 -3.46 -5.06
C GLU A 270 8.26 -4.61 -5.49
N LEU A 271 8.79 -5.81 -5.66
CA LEU A 271 7.99 -6.98 -6.00
C LEU A 271 7.00 -7.33 -4.88
N ILE A 272 7.40 -7.24 -3.61
CA ILE A 272 6.51 -7.43 -2.47
C ILE A 272 5.42 -6.36 -2.46
N LYS A 273 5.76 -5.08 -2.64
CA LYS A 273 4.80 -3.97 -2.68
C LYS A 273 3.67 -4.24 -3.68
N MET A 274 3.99 -4.78 -4.86
CA MET A 274 3.02 -5.04 -5.91
C MET A 274 2.21 -6.33 -5.72
N ASN A 275 2.65 -7.26 -4.87
CA ASN A 275 2.09 -8.62 -4.82
C ASN A 275 1.64 -9.09 -3.43
N TRP A 276 2.02 -8.41 -2.34
CA TRP A 276 1.77 -8.90 -0.97
C TRP A 276 0.28 -9.12 -0.69
N LEU A 277 -0.60 -8.22 -1.15
CA LEU A 277 -2.04 -8.34 -0.91
C LEU A 277 -2.62 -9.56 -1.64
N ASN A 278 -2.11 -9.86 -2.84
CA ASN A 278 -2.47 -11.07 -3.56
C ASN A 278 -2.00 -12.33 -2.80
N TRP A 279 -0.71 -12.39 -2.45
CA TRP A 279 -0.11 -13.54 -1.76
C TRP A 279 -0.69 -13.79 -0.36
N CYS A 280 -1.09 -12.74 0.35
CA CYS A 280 -1.58 -12.86 1.72
C CYS A 280 -3.11 -12.99 1.81
N VAL A 281 -3.86 -12.42 0.86
CA VAL A 281 -5.31 -12.25 1.01
C VAL A 281 -6.10 -12.74 -0.21
N ASP A 282 -5.78 -12.28 -1.42
CA ASP A 282 -6.64 -12.56 -2.59
C ASP A 282 -6.59 -14.04 -2.99
N GLU A 283 -5.42 -14.68 -2.94
CA GLU A 283 -5.27 -16.11 -3.19
C GLU A 283 -6.11 -16.99 -2.24
N LEU A 284 -6.54 -16.44 -1.10
CA LEU A 284 -7.38 -17.13 -0.12
C LEU A 284 -8.88 -16.95 -0.38
N ASN A 285 -9.26 -16.23 -1.46
CA ASN A 285 -10.63 -15.86 -1.82
C ASN A 285 -11.39 -15.17 -0.67
N ILE A 286 -10.68 -14.34 0.10
CA ILE A 286 -11.22 -13.73 1.33
C ILE A 286 -12.39 -12.77 1.04
N ASN A 287 -12.38 -12.06 -0.08
CA ASN A 287 -13.48 -11.16 -0.44
C ASN A 287 -14.82 -11.92 -0.54
N GLU A 288 -14.82 -13.06 -1.24
CA GLU A 288 -16.01 -13.90 -1.39
C GLU A 288 -16.45 -14.47 -0.03
N LYS A 289 -15.49 -14.96 0.77
CA LYS A 289 -15.78 -15.53 2.10
C LYS A 289 -16.33 -14.47 3.07
N LEU A 290 -15.76 -13.27 3.09
CA LEU A 290 -16.27 -12.14 3.87
C LEU A 290 -17.64 -11.69 3.38
N ALA A 291 -17.87 -11.61 2.07
CA ALA A 291 -19.19 -11.27 1.52
C ALA A 291 -20.26 -12.25 2.01
N ARG A 292 -20.01 -13.55 1.87
CA ARG A 292 -20.90 -14.62 2.38
C ARG A 292 -21.15 -14.47 3.89
N LEU A 293 -20.12 -14.23 4.69
CA LEU A 293 -20.25 -14.01 6.15
C LEU A 293 -21.12 -12.79 6.49
N THR A 294 -21.03 -11.73 5.69
CA THR A 294 -21.83 -10.51 5.90
C THR A 294 -23.28 -10.62 5.43
N GLU A 295 -23.59 -11.57 4.56
CA GLU A 295 -24.92 -11.81 3.98
C GLU A 295 -25.76 -12.84 4.76
N MET A 296 -25.12 -13.69 5.57
CA MET A 296 -25.80 -14.70 6.40
C MET A 296 -26.85 -14.06 7.33
N ASP A 297 -28.04 -14.66 7.36
CA ASP A 297 -29.11 -14.25 8.25
C ASP A 297 -28.81 -14.63 9.72
N LYS A 298 -29.70 -14.27 10.66
CA LYS A 298 -29.51 -14.59 12.08
C LYS A 298 -29.59 -16.10 12.40
N ASN A 299 -30.13 -16.93 11.49
CA ASN A 299 -30.46 -18.34 11.73
C ASN A 299 -29.47 -19.31 11.06
N THR A 300 -28.89 -18.92 9.92
CA THR A 300 -27.90 -19.68 9.13
C THR A 300 -26.64 -20.12 9.92
N PRO A 301 -26.10 -19.34 10.88
CA PRO A 301 -24.92 -19.73 11.65
C PRO A 301 -25.19 -20.82 12.68
N HIS A 302 -26.45 -21.11 13.00
CA HIS A 302 -26.80 -22.15 13.97
C HIS A 302 -26.60 -23.57 13.42
N GLU A 303 -26.40 -23.72 12.10
CA GLU A 303 -26.41 -25.02 11.42
C GLU A 303 -25.07 -25.44 10.77
N SER A 304 -24.02 -24.59 10.73
CA SER A 304 -22.74 -24.97 10.09
C SER A 304 -21.49 -24.53 10.86
N GLY A 305 -20.99 -25.41 11.73
CA GLY A 305 -19.69 -25.25 12.39
C GLY A 305 -18.51 -25.08 11.42
N GLU A 306 -18.61 -25.63 10.21
CA GLU A 306 -17.64 -25.47 9.14
C GLU A 306 -17.37 -24.00 8.77
N LYS A 307 -18.43 -23.20 8.57
CA LYS A 307 -18.29 -21.77 8.21
C LYS A 307 -17.62 -20.97 9.33
N TRP A 308 -17.83 -21.36 10.58
CA TRP A 308 -17.18 -20.74 11.73
C TRP A 308 -15.67 -20.97 11.72
N VAL A 309 -15.26 -22.21 11.42
CA VAL A 309 -13.85 -22.60 11.32
C VAL A 309 -13.20 -21.97 10.10
N GLU A 310 -13.85 -22.01 8.94
CA GLU A 310 -13.34 -21.40 7.70
C GLU A 310 -13.01 -19.92 7.91
N ALA A 311 -13.93 -19.19 8.54
CA ALA A 311 -13.77 -17.78 8.87
C ALA A 311 -12.59 -17.48 9.79
N LEU A 312 -12.35 -18.35 10.77
CA LEU A 312 -11.22 -18.24 11.67
C LEU A 312 -9.90 -18.58 10.96
N VAL A 313 -9.86 -19.70 10.23
CA VAL A 313 -8.68 -20.20 9.52
C VAL A 313 -8.16 -19.16 8.53
N PHE A 314 -9.01 -18.60 7.66
CA PHE A 314 -8.52 -17.61 6.68
C PHE A 314 -8.05 -16.32 7.35
N SER A 315 -8.69 -15.90 8.45
CA SER A 315 -8.33 -14.66 9.13
C SER A 315 -6.97 -14.80 9.82
N GLU A 316 -6.74 -15.94 10.47
CA GLU A 316 -5.43 -16.26 11.06
C GLU A 316 -4.35 -16.43 10.01
N LEU A 317 -4.66 -17.09 8.90
CA LEU A 317 -3.70 -17.27 7.83
C LEU A 317 -3.31 -15.93 7.20
N ALA A 318 -4.28 -15.09 6.87
CA ALA A 318 -4.03 -13.75 6.32
C ALA A 318 -3.20 -12.89 7.29
N ALA A 319 -3.59 -12.84 8.56
CA ALA A 319 -2.84 -12.11 9.59
C ALA A 319 -1.39 -12.62 9.70
N GLY A 320 -1.21 -13.94 9.73
CA GLY A 320 0.11 -14.54 9.83
C GLY A 320 0.98 -14.27 8.61
N ARG A 321 0.43 -14.38 7.40
CA ARG A 321 1.16 -14.11 6.14
C ARG A 321 1.58 -12.65 6.06
N ILE A 322 0.69 -11.72 6.43
CA ILE A 322 0.99 -10.28 6.51
C ILE A 322 2.11 -10.05 7.51
N ALA A 323 2.00 -10.60 8.73
CA ALA A 323 3.01 -10.41 9.78
C ALA A 323 4.41 -10.95 9.40
N LEU A 324 4.47 -12.04 8.62
CA LEU A 324 5.76 -12.58 8.13
C LEU A 324 6.47 -11.60 7.20
N ILE A 325 5.76 -11.08 6.19
CA ILE A 325 6.31 -10.12 5.24
C ILE A 325 6.62 -8.80 5.97
N GLN A 326 5.68 -8.30 6.79
CA GLN A 326 5.84 -7.07 7.55
C GLN A 326 7.11 -7.10 8.40
N SER A 327 7.32 -8.17 9.16
CA SER A 327 8.55 -8.28 9.95
C SER A 327 9.82 -8.30 9.09
N ALA A 328 9.80 -8.97 7.94
CA ALA A 328 10.96 -9.03 7.07
C ALA A 328 11.30 -7.64 6.51
N LEU A 329 10.27 -6.85 6.16
CA LEU A 329 10.39 -5.46 5.73
C LEU A 329 10.84 -4.53 6.86
N GLU A 330 10.31 -4.68 8.07
CA GLU A 330 10.75 -3.92 9.25
C GLU A 330 12.24 -4.15 9.52
N ASN A 331 12.68 -5.42 9.52
CA ASN A 331 14.09 -5.76 9.66
C ASN A 331 14.94 -5.15 8.55
N PHE A 332 14.49 -5.21 7.30
CA PHE A 332 15.18 -4.57 6.18
C PHE A 332 15.30 -3.05 6.38
N ASN A 333 14.22 -2.38 6.81
CA ASN A 333 14.15 -0.95 7.03
C ASN A 333 15.01 -0.46 8.20
N LEU A 334 15.27 -1.31 9.20
CA LEU A 334 16.21 -1.01 10.29
C LEU A 334 17.63 -0.78 9.75
N TYR A 335 18.04 -1.53 8.73
CA TYR A 335 19.36 -1.42 8.10
C TYR A 335 19.37 -0.49 6.87
N HIS A 336 18.23 -0.31 6.20
CA HIS A 336 18.08 0.47 4.97
C HIS A 336 16.90 1.45 5.07
N ARG A 337 17.05 2.48 5.92
CA ARG A 337 15.97 3.42 6.23
C ARG A 337 15.36 4.03 4.95
N SER A 338 14.10 3.70 4.69
CA SER A 338 13.32 4.18 3.56
C SER A 338 11.89 4.53 3.99
N ILE A 339 11.46 5.73 3.61
CA ILE A 339 10.08 6.20 3.87
C ILE A 339 9.07 5.31 3.15
N LEU A 340 9.38 4.85 1.94
CA LEU A 340 8.50 3.99 1.15
C LEU A 340 8.31 2.62 1.81
N VAL A 341 9.38 2.05 2.40
CA VAL A 341 9.28 0.78 3.15
C VAL A 341 8.45 0.98 4.42
N ALA A 342 8.66 2.10 5.13
CA ALA A 342 7.87 2.41 6.32
C ALA A 342 6.37 2.60 6.00
N GLN A 343 6.04 3.24 4.87
CA GLN A 343 4.67 3.37 4.39
C GLN A 343 4.04 2.02 4.06
N LEU A 344 4.77 1.17 3.33
CA LEU A 344 4.30 -0.20 3.02
C LEU A 344 4.05 -1.00 4.31
N VAL A 345 4.96 -0.94 5.28
CA VAL A 345 4.78 -1.58 6.60
C VAL A 345 3.52 -1.07 7.29
N ASN A 346 3.27 0.24 7.30
CA ASN A 346 2.07 0.81 7.91
C ASN A 346 0.78 0.36 7.20
N GLU A 347 0.77 0.26 5.87
CA GLU A 347 -0.38 -0.26 5.11
C GLU A 347 -0.68 -1.72 5.46
N MET A 348 0.38 -2.53 5.60
CA MET A 348 0.28 -3.93 6.01
C MET A 348 -0.20 -4.07 7.45
N ASP A 349 0.28 -3.22 8.35
CA ASP A 349 -0.06 -3.23 9.78
C ASP A 349 -1.57 -3.01 10.00
N VAL A 350 -2.16 -2.01 9.34
CA VAL A 350 -3.60 -1.71 9.45
C VAL A 350 -4.48 -2.90 9.05
N LEU A 351 -4.13 -3.59 7.96
CA LEU A 351 -4.90 -4.75 7.50
C LEU A 351 -4.60 -6.00 8.35
N GLY A 352 -3.32 -6.22 8.69
CA GLY A 352 -2.87 -7.33 9.50
C GLY A 352 -3.49 -7.32 10.90
N GLU A 353 -3.53 -6.16 11.55
CA GLU A 353 -4.15 -5.98 12.86
C GLU A 353 -5.67 -6.21 12.80
N ALA A 354 -6.34 -5.80 11.72
CA ALA A 354 -7.77 -6.04 11.54
C ALA A 354 -8.09 -7.55 11.45
N PHE A 355 -7.30 -8.32 10.70
CA PHE A 355 -7.43 -9.78 10.64
C PHE A 355 -7.08 -10.44 11.98
N ALA A 356 -5.98 -10.03 12.61
CA ALA A 356 -5.54 -10.58 13.89
C ALA A 356 -6.56 -10.34 15.00
N SER A 357 -7.12 -9.12 15.08
CA SER A 357 -8.15 -8.74 16.04
C SER A 357 -9.43 -9.55 15.83
N TYR A 358 -9.86 -9.72 14.58
CA TYR A 358 -11.01 -10.56 14.25
C TYR A 358 -10.77 -12.01 14.68
N ALA A 359 -9.62 -12.59 14.31
CA ALA A 359 -9.28 -13.95 14.70
C ALA A 359 -9.25 -14.12 16.23
N GLN A 360 -8.58 -13.22 16.94
CA GLN A 360 -8.46 -13.26 18.41
C GLN A 360 -9.83 -13.20 19.09
N ALA A 361 -10.72 -12.31 18.67
CA ALA A 361 -12.06 -12.15 19.24
C ALA A 361 -12.91 -13.43 19.12
N TYR A 362 -12.77 -14.16 18.02
CA TYR A 362 -13.65 -15.30 17.69
C TYR A 362 -13.00 -16.69 17.86
N ARG A 363 -11.70 -16.77 18.17
CA ARG A 363 -10.96 -18.03 18.32
C ARG A 363 -11.57 -18.95 19.39
N SER A 364 -11.62 -18.49 20.63
CA SER A 364 -12.12 -19.29 21.77
C SER A 364 -13.60 -19.66 21.63
N LEU A 365 -14.38 -18.75 21.04
CA LEU A 365 -15.80 -18.94 20.78
C LEU A 365 -16.04 -20.02 19.72
N THR A 366 -15.27 -20.01 18.64
CA THR A 366 -15.34 -21.01 17.57
C THR A 366 -15.09 -22.40 18.12
N TRP A 367 -14.06 -22.57 18.96
CA TRP A 367 -13.77 -23.83 19.64
C TRP A 367 -14.94 -24.32 20.50
N ARG A 368 -15.55 -23.43 21.31
CA ARG A 368 -16.72 -23.79 22.15
C ARG A 368 -17.94 -24.16 21.32
N HIS A 369 -18.19 -23.45 20.23
CA HIS A 369 -19.32 -23.69 19.36
C HIS A 369 -19.21 -25.04 18.64
N VAL A 370 -18.03 -25.33 18.08
CA VAL A 370 -17.79 -26.54 17.28
C VAL A 370 -17.63 -27.78 18.15
N LEU A 371 -16.85 -27.71 19.23
CA LEU A 371 -16.56 -28.88 20.06
C LEU A 371 -17.63 -29.13 21.12
N GLY A 372 -18.33 -28.08 21.59
CA GLY A 372 -19.27 -28.07 22.73
C GLY A 372 -19.89 -29.41 23.12
N LYS A 373 -21.09 -29.71 22.61
CA LYS A 373 -21.79 -30.97 22.91
C LYS A 373 -21.09 -32.23 22.33
N PRO A 374 -20.49 -32.20 21.13
CA PRO A 374 -19.86 -33.39 20.54
C PRO A 374 -18.53 -33.86 21.15
N THR A 375 -17.89 -33.08 22.04
CA THR A 375 -16.53 -33.37 22.55
C THR A 375 -16.32 -34.81 23.01
N ARG A 376 -17.29 -35.40 23.73
CA ARG A 376 -17.21 -36.79 24.21
C ARG A 376 -17.25 -37.82 23.09
N GLN A 377 -18.00 -37.55 22.02
CA GLN A 377 -18.04 -38.41 20.83
C GLN A 377 -16.66 -38.41 20.16
N PHE A 378 -16.08 -37.23 19.93
CA PHE A 378 -14.75 -37.12 19.31
C PHE A 378 -13.64 -37.78 20.13
N PHE A 379 -13.69 -37.73 21.47
CA PHE A 379 -12.79 -38.53 22.30
C PHE A 379 -12.94 -40.04 22.03
N GLY A 380 -14.18 -40.53 21.93
CA GLY A 380 -14.48 -41.92 21.60
C GLY A 380 -13.89 -42.35 20.25
N GLU A 381 -14.03 -41.51 19.22
CA GLU A 381 -13.50 -41.79 17.88
C GLU A 381 -11.96 -41.81 17.86
N ILE A 382 -11.31 -40.82 18.48
CA ILE A 382 -9.84 -40.76 18.54
C ILE A 382 -9.27 -41.92 19.36
N ASP A 383 -9.88 -42.24 20.51
CA ASP A 383 -9.41 -43.33 21.37
C ASP A 383 -9.64 -44.69 20.69
N SER A 384 -10.74 -44.86 19.96
CA SER A 384 -10.99 -46.07 19.13
C SER A 384 -9.96 -46.20 18.02
N ALA A 385 -9.66 -45.11 17.31
CA ALA A 385 -8.62 -45.07 16.28
C ALA A 385 -7.21 -45.32 16.82
N LEU A 386 -6.94 -44.93 18.09
CA LEU A 386 -5.69 -45.23 18.80
C LEU A 386 -5.59 -46.70 19.26
N ALA A 387 -6.73 -47.34 19.55
CA ALA A 387 -6.81 -48.71 20.05
C ALA A 387 -6.79 -49.76 18.92
N THR A 388 -7.25 -49.42 17.72
CA THR A 388 -7.20 -50.31 16.55
C THR A 388 -5.75 -50.55 16.14
N ALA A 389 -5.31 -51.82 16.15
CA ALA A 389 -4.01 -52.21 15.62
C ALA A 389 -3.92 -51.81 14.14
N PRO A 390 -2.77 -51.34 13.63
CA PRO A 390 -2.63 -50.90 12.24
C PRO A 390 -2.72 -52.10 11.31
N LEU A 391 -3.93 -52.55 11.00
CA LEU A 391 -4.20 -53.50 9.94
C LEU A 391 -3.85 -52.78 8.65
N GLN A 392 -2.84 -53.31 7.93
CA GLN A 392 -2.44 -52.97 6.56
C GLN A 392 -3.20 -51.77 5.99
N TYR A 393 -2.81 -50.56 6.38
CA TYR A 393 -3.27 -49.37 5.69
C TYR A 393 -2.70 -49.48 4.27
N GLU A 394 -3.60 -49.67 3.30
CA GLU A 394 -3.26 -49.46 1.90
C GLU A 394 -2.59 -48.08 1.78
N HIS A 395 -1.54 -48.02 0.97
CA HIS A 395 -0.49 -47.00 0.95
C HIS A 395 -0.94 -45.54 0.63
N GLU A 396 -2.24 -45.21 0.72
CA GLU A 396 -2.84 -43.98 0.18
C GLU A 396 -3.73 -43.17 1.16
N ALA A 397 -3.98 -43.63 2.40
CA ALA A 397 -4.84 -42.89 3.33
C ALA A 397 -4.10 -41.75 4.08
N ASP A 398 -4.65 -40.53 4.06
CA ASP A 398 -4.10 -39.38 4.80
C ASP A 398 -4.13 -39.64 6.32
N PRO A 399 -2.98 -39.60 7.03
CA PRO A 399 -2.89 -39.92 8.45
C PRO A 399 -3.71 -38.98 9.36
N ARG A 400 -4.12 -37.82 8.85
CA ARG A 400 -4.98 -36.84 9.54
C ARG A 400 -6.46 -37.23 9.53
N THR A 401 -6.87 -38.17 8.67
CA THR A 401 -8.27 -38.60 8.56
C THR A 401 -8.65 -39.55 9.69
N VAL A 402 -9.72 -39.22 10.41
CA VAL A 402 -10.33 -40.08 11.42
C VAL A 402 -11.80 -40.24 11.02
N GLU A 403 -12.24 -41.48 10.88
CA GLU A 403 -13.63 -41.80 10.54
C GLU A 403 -14.57 -41.10 11.52
N GLU A 404 -15.67 -40.53 11.01
CA GLU A 404 -16.66 -39.75 11.77
C GLU A 404 -16.21 -38.40 12.38
N ILE A 405 -14.94 -37.98 12.22
CA ILE A 405 -14.50 -36.62 12.58
C ILE A 405 -14.47 -35.74 11.34
N PRO A 406 -15.30 -34.68 11.27
CA PRO A 406 -15.32 -33.79 10.11
C PRO A 406 -14.01 -33.00 9.93
N ASP A 407 -13.65 -32.71 8.69
CA ASP A 407 -12.44 -31.96 8.34
C ASP A 407 -12.35 -30.59 9.02
N TYR A 408 -13.47 -29.88 9.21
CA TYR A 408 -13.47 -28.60 9.92
C TYR A 408 -13.12 -28.74 11.41
N VAL A 409 -13.40 -29.88 12.04
CA VAL A 409 -12.96 -30.15 13.42
C VAL A 409 -11.45 -30.41 13.44
N VAL A 410 -10.96 -31.19 12.48
CA VAL A 410 -9.51 -31.43 12.31
C VAL A 410 -8.77 -30.11 12.06
N SER A 411 -9.32 -29.22 11.23
CA SER A 411 -8.73 -27.91 10.95
C SER A 411 -8.59 -27.04 12.19
N LEU A 412 -9.54 -27.08 13.13
CA LEU A 412 -9.41 -26.36 14.40
C LEU A 412 -8.17 -26.79 15.18
N PHE A 413 -7.85 -28.08 15.16
CA PHE A 413 -6.68 -28.61 15.86
C PHE A 413 -5.36 -28.16 15.23
N HIS A 414 -5.35 -27.55 14.05
CA HIS A 414 -4.12 -26.99 13.45
C HIS A 414 -3.98 -25.47 13.70
N LEU A 415 -4.88 -24.85 14.48
CA LEU A 415 -4.86 -23.40 14.68
C LEU A 415 -3.95 -22.98 15.84
N LEU A 416 -2.96 -22.16 15.53
CA LEU A 416 -2.06 -21.52 16.49
C LEU A 416 -2.15 -19.99 16.36
N PRO A 417 -1.96 -19.23 17.46
CA PRO A 417 -1.61 -19.68 18.82
C PRO A 417 -2.75 -20.44 19.51
N THR A 418 -2.41 -21.18 20.56
CA THR A 418 -3.38 -21.97 21.33
C THR A 418 -4.53 -21.08 21.84
N PRO A 419 -5.80 -21.51 21.70
CA PRO A 419 -6.93 -20.69 22.08
C PRO A 419 -6.93 -20.37 23.58
N GLU A 420 -7.10 -19.10 23.91
CA GLU A 420 -7.24 -18.66 25.30
C GLU A 420 -8.64 -19.01 25.83
N ASN A 421 -8.76 -19.22 27.15
CA ASN A 421 -10.05 -19.36 27.83
C ASN A 421 -10.96 -20.50 27.29
N VAL A 422 -10.38 -21.56 26.70
CA VAL A 422 -11.14 -22.77 26.35
C VAL A 422 -11.09 -23.81 27.47
N PRO A 423 -12.11 -24.66 27.62
CA PRO A 423 -12.07 -25.82 28.50
C PRO A 423 -10.82 -26.68 28.28
N PRO A 424 -10.15 -27.16 29.35
CA PRO A 424 -8.97 -28.04 29.24
C PRO A 424 -9.25 -29.30 28.40
N GLU A 425 -10.48 -29.82 28.47
CA GLU A 425 -10.93 -30.99 27.69
C GLU A 425 -10.75 -30.80 26.18
N TYR A 426 -10.90 -29.58 25.65
CA TYR A 426 -10.71 -29.32 24.23
C TYR A 426 -9.24 -29.34 23.82
N LEU A 427 -8.37 -28.79 24.68
CA LEU A 427 -6.92 -28.83 24.48
C LEU A 427 -6.41 -30.27 24.54
N GLU A 428 -6.93 -31.06 25.48
CA GLU A 428 -6.61 -32.48 25.59
C GLU A 428 -7.03 -33.27 24.34
N LEU A 429 -8.23 -32.99 23.80
CA LEU A 429 -8.71 -33.61 22.57
C LEU A 429 -7.76 -33.34 21.39
N ALA A 430 -7.37 -32.08 21.18
CA ALA A 430 -6.42 -31.69 20.15
C ALA A 430 -5.04 -32.33 20.34
N THR A 431 -4.54 -32.40 21.59
CA THR A 431 -3.30 -33.12 21.92
C THR A 431 -3.40 -34.61 21.55
N ARG A 432 -4.50 -35.28 21.87
CA ARG A 432 -4.68 -36.71 21.54
C ARG A 432 -4.78 -36.94 20.04
N PHE A 433 -5.47 -36.05 19.31
CA PHE A 433 -5.49 -36.07 17.85
C PHE A 433 -4.07 -36.03 17.27
N HIS A 434 -3.25 -35.04 17.65
CA HIS A 434 -1.89 -34.94 17.11
C HIS A 434 -0.99 -36.11 17.51
N LYS A 435 -1.17 -36.68 18.71
CA LYS A 435 -0.48 -37.93 19.12
C LYS A 435 -0.85 -39.09 18.19
N LEU A 436 -2.12 -39.21 17.80
CA LEU A 436 -2.58 -40.22 16.84
C LEU A 436 -1.92 -40.00 15.48
N VAL A 437 -1.95 -38.77 14.94
CA VAL A 437 -1.33 -38.44 13.65
C VAL A 437 0.17 -38.74 13.66
N CYS A 438 0.90 -38.36 14.71
CA CYS A 438 2.30 -38.71 14.87
C CYS A 438 2.49 -40.24 14.85
N LYS A 439 1.75 -41.00 15.68
CA LYS A 439 1.86 -42.48 15.71
C LYS A 439 1.63 -43.12 14.34
N ARG A 440 0.60 -42.67 13.61
CA ARG A 440 0.30 -43.14 12.25
C ARG A 440 1.41 -42.79 11.28
N GLY A 441 1.90 -41.54 11.28
CA GLY A 441 2.99 -41.10 10.42
C GLY A 441 4.30 -41.88 10.66
N TRP A 442 4.64 -42.18 11.92
CA TRP A 442 5.82 -42.99 12.28
C TRP A 442 5.73 -44.43 11.76
N LEU A 443 4.53 -45.00 11.63
CA LEU A 443 4.34 -46.37 11.14
C LEU A 443 4.44 -46.50 9.60
N ILE A 444 4.25 -45.40 8.86
CA ILE A 444 4.31 -45.36 7.39
C ILE A 444 5.78 -45.19 6.89
N THR A 445 6.73 -44.92 7.79
CA THR A 445 8.14 -44.56 7.51
C THR A 445 8.99 -45.61 6.76
N GLY A 446 8.47 -46.79 6.44
CA GLY A 446 9.18 -47.80 5.63
C GLY A 446 9.56 -47.33 4.21
N LYS A 447 8.94 -46.28 3.69
CA LYS A 447 9.27 -45.58 2.42
C LYS A 447 9.05 -44.07 2.57
N CYS A 448 10.09 -43.36 3.00
CA CYS A 448 10.02 -41.93 3.34
C CYS A 448 9.78 -41.05 2.10
N THR A 449 8.59 -40.44 1.98
CA THR A 449 8.33 -39.35 1.02
C THR A 449 8.37 -38.00 1.76
N THR A 450 8.72 -36.92 1.05
CA THR A 450 8.74 -35.54 1.57
C THR A 450 7.41 -35.12 2.20
N SER A 451 6.29 -35.64 1.69
CA SER A 451 4.93 -35.38 2.20
C SER A 451 4.70 -35.90 3.62
N ILE A 452 5.14 -37.12 3.93
CA ILE A 452 4.95 -37.75 5.25
C ILE A 452 5.77 -37.03 6.33
N ASN A 453 6.98 -36.58 5.99
CA ASN A 453 7.82 -35.80 6.91
C ASN A 453 7.20 -34.43 7.21
N GLY A 454 6.56 -33.79 6.22
CA GLY A 454 5.79 -32.56 6.43
C GLY A 454 4.66 -32.77 7.44
N ILE A 455 3.85 -33.81 7.25
CA ILE A 455 2.71 -34.12 8.15
C ILE A 455 3.17 -34.43 9.58
N LEU A 456 4.27 -35.17 9.76
CA LEU A 456 4.85 -35.44 11.08
C LEU A 456 5.32 -34.15 11.78
N GLY A 457 5.94 -33.23 11.02
CA GLY A 457 6.32 -31.91 11.51
C GLY A 457 5.10 -31.10 11.96
N ASP A 458 4.07 -31.05 11.11
CA ASP A 458 2.84 -30.29 11.35
C ASP A 458 2.03 -30.79 12.56
N ALA A 459 2.16 -32.08 12.95
CA ALA A 459 1.46 -32.63 14.11
C ALA A 459 2.28 -32.56 15.41
N SER A 460 3.60 -32.72 15.34
CA SER A 460 4.45 -32.82 16.53
C SER A 460 4.47 -31.53 17.38
N ILE A 461 4.47 -30.38 16.72
CA ILE A 461 4.58 -29.08 17.37
C ILE A 461 3.24 -28.66 18.00
N PRO A 462 2.09 -28.70 17.30
CA PRO A 462 0.80 -28.50 17.94
C PRO A 462 0.54 -29.47 19.09
N CYS A 463 0.94 -30.75 18.97
CA CYS A 463 0.85 -31.71 20.08
C CYS A 463 1.52 -31.18 21.35
N GLN A 464 2.73 -30.64 21.22
CA GLN A 464 3.48 -30.07 22.34
C GLN A 464 2.80 -28.80 22.87
N LYS A 465 2.51 -27.83 21.99
CA LYS A 465 1.92 -26.53 22.38
C LYS A 465 0.58 -26.69 23.11
N TYR A 466 -0.32 -27.56 22.61
CA TYR A 466 -1.58 -27.84 23.32
C TYR A 466 -1.37 -28.62 24.61
N GLY A 467 -0.40 -29.54 24.66
CA GLY A 467 -0.05 -30.27 25.88
C GLY A 467 0.46 -29.34 26.99
N ASP A 468 1.32 -28.39 26.62
CA ASP A 468 1.83 -27.35 27.53
C ASP A 468 0.70 -26.41 28.00
N ALA A 469 -0.17 -25.98 27.08
CA ALA A 469 -1.33 -25.15 27.41
C ALA A 469 -2.34 -25.88 28.32
N TYR A 470 -2.56 -27.17 28.08
CA TYR A 470 -3.37 -28.02 28.94
C TYR A 470 -2.78 -28.12 30.35
N ALA A 471 -1.47 -28.39 30.46
CA ALA A 471 -0.80 -28.48 31.75
C ALA A 471 -0.80 -27.16 32.53
N ALA A 472 -0.85 -26.02 31.83
CA ALA A 472 -0.93 -24.68 32.43
C ALA A 472 -2.36 -24.23 32.78
N SER A 473 -3.40 -24.97 32.38
CA SER A 473 -4.79 -24.53 32.52
C SER A 473 -5.32 -24.69 33.97
N LEU A 474 -5.92 -23.62 34.51
CA LEU A 474 -6.66 -23.62 35.78
C LEU A 474 -8.14 -23.96 35.53
N PRO A 475 -8.85 -24.61 36.47
CA PRO A 475 -10.27 -24.92 36.32
C PRO A 475 -11.10 -23.63 36.45
N TYR A 476 -11.31 -22.93 35.33
CA TYR A 476 -12.21 -21.79 35.26
C TYR A 476 -13.59 -22.20 34.75
N SER A 477 -14.63 -21.68 35.42
CA SER A 477 -16.03 -21.84 35.08
C SER A 477 -16.34 -21.22 33.72
N ALA A 478 -16.96 -22.00 32.83
CA ALA A 478 -17.41 -21.55 31.52
C ALA A 478 -18.47 -20.44 31.65
N GLY A 479 -18.20 -19.28 31.06
CA GLY A 479 -19.21 -18.23 30.84
C GLY A 479 -20.15 -18.59 29.68
N SER A 480 -21.36 -18.01 29.72
CA SER A 480 -22.48 -18.29 28.80
C SER A 480 -22.12 -18.18 27.31
N THR A 481 -22.76 -19.04 26.50
CA THR A 481 -22.69 -19.06 25.02
C THR A 481 -23.88 -18.25 24.48
N ASP A 482 -23.84 -16.92 24.61
CA ASP A 482 -25.02 -16.08 24.33
C ASP A 482 -25.22 -15.72 22.85
N HIS A 483 -26.51 -15.57 22.50
CA HIS A 483 -27.04 -15.21 21.18
C HIS A 483 -26.66 -13.80 20.67
N LEU A 484 -26.07 -12.93 21.50
CA LEU A 484 -25.67 -11.57 21.13
C LEU A 484 -24.41 -11.54 20.24
N ILE A 485 -23.63 -12.62 20.23
CA ILE A 485 -22.27 -12.64 19.67
C ILE A 485 -22.26 -12.69 18.13
N TRP A 486 -23.31 -13.20 17.48
CA TRP A 486 -23.35 -13.23 16.01
C TRP A 486 -23.54 -11.83 15.39
N ALA A 487 -24.37 -10.99 16.02
CA ALA A 487 -24.58 -9.62 15.55
C ALA A 487 -23.29 -8.80 15.64
N GLU A 488 -22.51 -8.99 16.70
CA GLU A 488 -21.17 -8.42 16.87
C GLU A 488 -20.21 -8.95 15.82
N ARG A 489 -20.16 -10.27 15.60
CA ARG A 489 -19.32 -10.87 14.56
C ARG A 489 -19.60 -10.37 13.16
N ARG A 490 -20.87 -10.19 12.82
CA ARG A 490 -21.26 -9.63 11.52
C ARG A 490 -20.77 -8.19 11.38
N LYS A 491 -20.89 -7.37 12.43
CA LYS A 491 -20.40 -5.99 12.46
C LYS A 491 -18.88 -5.95 12.29
N ASP A 492 -18.15 -6.83 12.98
CA ASP A 492 -16.70 -6.91 12.88
C ASP A 492 -16.24 -7.43 11.52
N ALA A 493 -16.96 -8.39 10.93
CA ALA A 493 -16.71 -8.86 9.57
C ALA A 493 -16.96 -7.75 8.53
N GLN A 494 -17.99 -6.91 8.73
CA GLN A 494 -18.22 -5.73 7.89
C GLN A 494 -17.09 -4.70 8.03
N GLN A 495 -16.59 -4.49 9.26
CA GLN A 495 -15.47 -3.60 9.50
C GLN A 495 -14.19 -4.14 8.82
N LEU A 496 -13.90 -5.43 8.97
CA LEU A 496 -12.78 -6.10 8.30
C LEU A 496 -12.89 -5.99 6.77
N ARG A 497 -14.08 -6.21 6.20
CA ARG A 497 -14.34 -6.04 4.76
C ARG A 497 -14.05 -4.60 4.30
N ARG A 498 -14.41 -3.59 5.09
CA ARG A 498 -14.08 -2.18 4.80
C ARG A 498 -12.58 -1.91 4.85
N THR A 499 -11.87 -2.47 5.83
CA THR A 499 -10.41 -2.33 5.92
C THR A 499 -9.72 -2.99 4.73
N TYR A 500 -10.15 -4.19 4.34
CA TYR A 500 -9.66 -4.86 3.14
C TYR A 500 -9.93 -4.04 1.87
N ALA A 501 -11.14 -3.50 1.69
CA ALA A 501 -11.46 -2.64 0.55
C ALA A 501 -10.54 -1.41 0.46
N LYS A 502 -10.18 -0.80 1.58
CA LYS A 502 -9.20 0.31 1.61
C LYS A 502 -7.80 -0.12 1.16
N ALA A 503 -7.35 -1.31 1.56
CA ALA A 503 -6.06 -1.85 1.11
C ALA A 503 -6.07 -2.17 -0.39
N VAL A 504 -7.20 -2.66 -0.91
CA VAL A 504 -7.41 -2.87 -2.35
C VAL A 504 -7.36 -1.53 -3.10
N ASP A 505 -8.00 -0.49 -2.57
CA ASP A 505 -7.95 0.86 -3.16
C ASP A 505 -6.52 1.42 -3.19
N ALA A 506 -5.76 1.30 -2.09
CA ALA A 506 -4.36 1.73 -2.04
C ALA A 506 -3.50 1.01 -3.10
N ARG A 507 -3.75 -0.29 -3.30
CA ARG A 507 -3.10 -1.07 -4.37
C ARG A 507 -3.45 -0.57 -5.76
N TYR A 508 -4.72 -0.29 -6.05
CA TYR A 508 -5.12 0.28 -7.35
C TYR A 508 -4.46 1.63 -7.60
N SER A 509 -4.40 2.51 -6.58
CA SER A 509 -3.67 3.77 -6.68
C SER A 509 -2.19 3.55 -6.99
N SER A 510 -1.53 2.57 -6.37
CA SER A 510 -0.15 2.21 -6.68
C SER A 510 0.02 1.72 -8.13
N TYR A 511 -0.91 0.90 -8.64
CA TYR A 511 -0.85 0.45 -10.04
C TYR A 511 -1.04 1.58 -11.03
N ALA A 512 -1.96 2.50 -10.74
CA ALA A 512 -2.17 3.69 -11.57
C ALA A 512 -0.92 4.58 -11.62
N GLU A 513 -0.27 4.80 -10.48
CA GLU A 513 0.99 5.55 -10.39
C GLU A 513 2.13 4.85 -11.15
N SER A 514 2.31 3.55 -10.98
CA SER A 514 3.34 2.80 -11.72
C SER A 514 3.10 2.81 -13.23
N LEU A 515 1.84 2.72 -13.69
CA LEU A 515 1.52 2.79 -15.12
C LEU A 515 1.83 4.17 -15.69
N ARG A 516 1.54 5.21 -14.92
CA ARG A 516 1.81 6.61 -15.27
C ARG A 516 3.30 6.89 -15.35
N GLU A 517 4.09 6.44 -14.37
CA GLU A 517 5.55 6.54 -14.39
C GLU A 517 6.13 5.81 -15.61
N TYR A 518 5.65 4.60 -15.91
CA TYR A 518 6.04 3.86 -17.10
C TYR A 518 5.72 4.61 -18.39
N SER A 519 4.51 5.15 -18.50
CA SER A 519 4.05 5.90 -19.67
C SER A 519 4.80 7.21 -19.87
N TYR A 520 5.24 7.86 -18.79
CA TYR A 520 6.07 9.07 -18.84
C TYR A 520 7.53 8.77 -19.19
N GLY A 521 8.08 7.68 -18.65
CA GLY A 521 9.44 7.22 -18.93
C GLY A 521 9.61 6.56 -20.30
N MET A 522 8.51 6.35 -21.04
CA MET A 522 8.52 5.83 -22.40
C MET A 522 9.13 6.85 -23.36
N THR A 523 10.11 6.41 -24.15
CA THR A 523 10.80 7.27 -25.12
C THR A 523 10.06 7.31 -26.45
N VAL A 524 10.32 8.35 -27.25
CA VAL A 524 9.70 8.50 -28.57
C VAL A 524 10.05 7.32 -29.48
N GLN A 525 11.28 6.82 -29.41
CA GLN A 525 11.70 5.66 -30.21
C GLN A 525 10.97 4.38 -29.77
N LYS A 526 10.83 4.14 -28.46
CA LYS A 526 10.06 3.01 -27.93
C LYS A 526 8.57 3.10 -28.31
N GLN A 527 8.02 4.32 -28.38
CA GLN A 527 6.67 4.54 -28.87
C GLN A 527 6.52 4.18 -30.35
N VAL A 528 7.37 4.74 -31.24
CA VAL A 528 7.34 4.42 -32.69
C VAL A 528 7.52 2.92 -32.93
N GLN A 529 8.38 2.27 -32.16
CA GLN A 529 8.59 0.84 -32.26
C GLN A 529 7.39 0.03 -31.76
N LEU A 530 6.75 0.41 -30.65
CA LEU A 530 5.48 -0.20 -30.24
C LEU A 530 4.43 -0.07 -31.35
N GLU A 531 4.38 1.08 -32.06
CA GLU A 531 3.49 1.26 -33.21
C GLU A 531 3.80 0.25 -34.34
N ASP A 532 5.06 0.05 -34.69
CA ASP A 532 5.49 -0.90 -35.73
C ASP A 532 5.22 -2.36 -35.33
N GLU A 533 5.52 -2.75 -34.09
CA GLU A 533 5.22 -4.10 -33.56
C GLU A 533 3.73 -4.38 -33.56
N LEU A 534 2.94 -3.43 -33.08
CA LEU A 534 1.49 -3.52 -33.06
C LEU A 534 0.95 -3.70 -34.49
N ARG A 535 1.45 -2.95 -35.48
CA ARG A 535 1.07 -3.13 -36.90
C ARG A 535 1.46 -4.50 -37.45
N ALA A 536 2.65 -4.99 -37.13
CA ALA A 536 3.14 -6.29 -37.59
C ALA A 536 2.34 -7.46 -36.98
N LEU A 537 2.12 -7.43 -35.66
CA LEU A 537 1.31 -8.42 -34.95
C LEU A 537 -0.14 -8.40 -35.42
N TYR A 538 -0.70 -7.21 -35.62
CA TYR A 538 -2.05 -7.06 -36.16
C TYR A 538 -2.17 -7.61 -37.59
N SER A 539 -1.20 -7.33 -38.46
CA SER A 539 -1.17 -7.89 -39.83
C SER A 539 -1.07 -9.42 -39.82
N LYS A 540 -0.26 -9.99 -38.90
CA LYS A 540 -0.15 -11.43 -38.69
C LYS A 540 -1.45 -12.02 -38.14
N TRP A 541 -2.11 -11.32 -37.24
CA TRP A 541 -3.38 -11.72 -36.65
C TRP A 541 -4.50 -11.80 -37.69
N ILE A 542 -4.71 -10.74 -38.50
CA ILE A 542 -5.72 -10.76 -39.59
C ILE A 542 -5.43 -11.85 -40.63
N SER A 543 -4.15 -12.13 -40.90
CA SER A 543 -3.76 -13.15 -41.88
C SER A 543 -3.71 -14.57 -41.32
N SER A 544 -3.87 -14.74 -40.00
CA SER A 544 -3.79 -16.02 -39.29
C SER A 544 -5.17 -16.66 -39.14
N ASN A 545 -5.30 -17.92 -39.55
CA ASN A 545 -6.45 -18.79 -39.21
C ASN A 545 -6.25 -19.51 -37.86
N ASP A 546 -5.30 -19.09 -37.03
CA ASP A 546 -4.96 -19.77 -35.77
C ASP A 546 -5.97 -19.46 -34.65
N PRO A 547 -6.78 -20.45 -34.20
CA PRO A 547 -7.78 -20.27 -33.17
C PRO A 547 -7.21 -20.03 -31.76
N TYR A 548 -5.88 -20.08 -31.57
CA TYR A 548 -5.20 -19.82 -30.29
C TYR A 548 -4.47 -18.46 -30.22
N SER A 549 -4.65 -17.60 -31.22
CA SER A 549 -4.10 -16.24 -31.23
C SER A 549 -4.99 -15.24 -30.46
N ILE A 550 -4.41 -14.09 -30.07
CA ILE A 550 -5.05 -12.98 -29.33
C ILE A 550 -6.50 -12.75 -29.81
N THR A 551 -7.46 -12.66 -28.88
CA THR A 551 -8.89 -12.72 -29.20
C THR A 551 -9.54 -11.37 -29.55
N SER A 552 -8.87 -10.25 -29.27
CA SER A 552 -9.35 -8.88 -29.54
C SER A 552 -8.21 -7.87 -29.65
N ILE A 553 -8.46 -6.70 -30.22
CA ILE A 553 -7.46 -5.61 -30.26
C ILE A 553 -7.18 -5.09 -28.87
N THR A 554 -8.18 -5.06 -27.99
CA THR A 554 -7.98 -4.69 -26.59
C THR A 554 -7.01 -5.64 -25.91
N GLY A 555 -7.13 -6.96 -26.14
CA GLY A 555 -6.18 -7.95 -25.65
C GLY A 555 -4.75 -7.73 -26.20
N LEU A 556 -4.63 -7.42 -27.51
CA LEU A 556 -3.34 -7.10 -28.15
C LEU A 556 -2.69 -5.86 -27.52
N LEU A 557 -3.46 -4.80 -27.34
CA LEU A 557 -2.98 -3.54 -26.78
C LEU A 557 -2.55 -3.74 -25.32
N ILE A 558 -3.33 -4.48 -24.52
CA ILE A 558 -2.97 -4.79 -23.12
C ILE A 558 -1.65 -5.56 -23.06
N ASP A 559 -1.52 -6.64 -23.82
CA ASP A 559 -0.32 -7.50 -23.86
C ASP A 559 0.96 -6.71 -24.22
N ARG A 560 0.83 -5.73 -25.12
CA ARG A 560 2.00 -4.99 -25.62
C ARG A 560 2.32 -3.71 -24.87
N ILE A 561 1.30 -2.99 -24.37
CA ILE A 561 1.46 -1.66 -23.77
C ILE A 561 1.57 -1.72 -22.25
N ILE A 562 0.78 -2.58 -21.60
CA ILE A 562 0.73 -2.63 -20.14
C ILE A 562 1.90 -3.48 -19.62
N PRO A 563 2.71 -2.97 -18.68
CA PRO A 563 3.75 -3.77 -18.04
C PRO A 563 3.14 -4.98 -17.31
N GLU A 564 3.77 -6.14 -17.39
CA GLU A 564 3.30 -7.39 -16.75
C GLU A 564 3.12 -7.29 -15.23
N GLY A 565 3.84 -6.38 -14.58
CA GLY A 565 3.66 -6.08 -13.15
C GLY A 565 2.35 -5.37 -12.80
N ILE A 566 1.58 -4.92 -13.79
CA ILE A 566 0.33 -4.18 -13.63
C ILE A 566 -0.82 -5.06 -14.13
N PRO A 567 -1.73 -5.52 -13.24
CA PRO A 567 -2.72 -6.54 -13.57
C PRO A 567 -3.95 -5.96 -14.30
N LEU A 568 -3.73 -5.14 -15.34
CA LEU A 568 -4.81 -4.74 -16.24
C LEU A 568 -5.09 -5.91 -17.20
N LYS A 569 -6.37 -6.20 -17.39
CA LYS A 569 -6.85 -7.33 -18.18
C LYS A 569 -8.08 -6.90 -18.94
N GLU A 570 -8.41 -7.62 -20.01
CA GLU A 570 -9.58 -7.32 -20.82
C GLU A 570 -10.89 -7.31 -20.01
N GLU A 571 -11.01 -8.15 -18.97
CA GLU A 571 -12.16 -8.17 -18.05
C GLU A 571 -12.36 -6.86 -17.27
N HIS A 572 -11.30 -6.07 -17.10
CA HIS A 572 -11.37 -4.75 -16.47
C HIS A 572 -11.88 -3.68 -17.45
N VAL A 573 -11.74 -3.90 -18.77
CA VAL A 573 -12.16 -2.98 -19.83
C VAL A 573 -13.66 -3.15 -20.10
N ARG A 574 -14.46 -2.72 -19.14
CA ARG A 574 -15.94 -2.75 -19.18
C ARG A 574 -16.53 -1.43 -18.70
N GLU A 575 -17.79 -1.17 -19.01
CA GLU A 575 -18.46 0.06 -18.56
C GLU A 575 -18.36 0.24 -17.03
N PRO A 576 -18.05 1.47 -16.57
CA PRO A 576 -17.98 1.75 -15.13
C PRO A 576 -19.36 1.60 -14.49
N THR A 577 -19.39 1.00 -13.31
CA THR A 577 -20.61 0.70 -12.55
C THR A 577 -20.64 1.45 -11.21
N ASP A 578 -21.82 1.49 -10.58
CA ASP A 578 -22.01 2.29 -9.37
C ASP A 578 -21.24 1.77 -8.15
N ASP A 579 -20.97 0.46 -8.11
CA ASP A 579 -20.29 -0.26 -7.04
C ASP A 579 -18.75 -0.20 -7.13
N MET A 580 -18.19 0.28 -8.24
CA MET A 580 -16.74 0.43 -8.40
C MET A 580 -16.18 1.58 -7.56
N SER A 581 -15.10 1.30 -6.83
CA SER A 581 -14.40 2.31 -6.03
C SER A 581 -13.72 3.36 -6.89
N LEU A 582 -13.49 4.54 -6.30
CA LEU A 582 -12.78 5.63 -6.97
C LEU A 582 -11.38 5.20 -7.43
N ALA A 583 -10.60 4.52 -6.58
CA ALA A 583 -9.26 4.07 -6.92
C ALA A 583 -9.25 3.02 -8.06
N HIS A 584 -10.24 2.12 -8.10
CA HIS A 584 -10.39 1.18 -9.22
C HIS A 584 -10.66 1.93 -10.52
N ASN A 585 -11.59 2.89 -10.52
CA ASN A 585 -11.90 3.68 -11.71
C ASN A 585 -10.71 4.54 -12.15
N GLU A 586 -9.94 5.10 -11.21
CA GLU A 586 -8.70 5.82 -11.50
C GLU A 586 -7.68 4.91 -12.20
N PHE A 587 -7.48 3.70 -11.68
CA PHE A 587 -6.60 2.69 -12.28
C PHE A 587 -7.02 2.29 -13.70
N VAL A 588 -8.30 1.96 -13.91
CA VAL A 588 -8.80 1.55 -15.22
C VAL A 588 -8.74 2.70 -16.22
N TRP A 589 -9.06 3.93 -15.79
CA TRP A 589 -8.96 5.11 -16.65
C TRP A 589 -7.51 5.38 -17.09
N GLU A 590 -6.53 5.26 -16.18
CA GLU A 590 -5.11 5.39 -16.55
C GLU A 590 -4.68 4.29 -17.53
N GLY A 591 -5.20 3.07 -17.33
CA GLY A 591 -5.10 1.95 -18.26
C GLY A 591 -5.59 2.33 -19.65
N LEU A 592 -6.84 2.76 -19.75
CA LEU A 592 -7.49 3.15 -21.01
C LEU A 592 -6.77 4.30 -21.70
N MET A 593 -6.31 5.31 -20.95
CA MET A 593 -5.48 6.40 -21.48
C MET A 593 -4.18 5.88 -22.12
N ALA A 594 -3.54 4.87 -21.52
CA ALA A 594 -2.36 4.24 -22.10
C ALA A 594 -2.68 3.46 -23.38
N LEU A 595 -3.84 2.79 -23.44
CA LEU A 595 -4.28 2.05 -24.62
C LEU A 595 -4.73 2.98 -25.77
N ASP A 596 -5.55 4.01 -25.51
CA ASP A 596 -6.09 4.94 -26.51
C ASP A 596 -4.97 5.63 -27.30
N ARG A 597 -3.87 5.95 -26.61
CA ARG A 597 -2.66 6.53 -27.23
C ARG A 597 -2.14 5.76 -28.43
N LEU A 598 -2.34 4.45 -28.51
CA LEU A 598 -1.88 3.62 -29.64
C LEU A 598 -3.02 2.89 -30.35
N ALA A 599 -4.24 2.87 -29.79
CA ALA A 599 -5.41 2.29 -30.44
C ALA A 599 -5.74 2.97 -31.78
N TYR A 600 -5.38 4.25 -31.93
CA TYR A 600 -5.62 5.02 -33.16
C TYR A 600 -4.97 4.41 -34.42
N LEU A 601 -3.94 3.57 -34.26
CA LEU A 601 -3.24 2.90 -35.37
C LEU A 601 -4.16 1.97 -36.18
N PHE A 602 -5.24 1.50 -35.58
CA PHE A 602 -6.12 0.48 -36.15
C PHE A 602 -7.51 1.02 -36.53
N VAL A 603 -7.68 2.34 -36.50
CA VAL A 603 -8.99 3.01 -36.73
C VAL A 603 -9.59 2.64 -38.08
N ASP A 604 -8.76 2.47 -39.12
CA ASP A 604 -9.24 2.22 -40.48
C ASP A 604 -9.72 0.77 -40.66
N ASP A 605 -9.16 -0.18 -39.92
CA ASP A 605 -9.48 -1.61 -40.08
C ASP A 605 -10.50 -2.11 -39.05
N VAL A 606 -10.46 -1.58 -37.81
CA VAL A 606 -11.33 -2.02 -36.71
C VAL A 606 -11.89 -0.85 -35.93
N TYR A 607 -12.45 0.08 -36.70
CA TYR A 607 -13.09 1.31 -36.22
C TYR A 607 -13.98 1.09 -34.98
N GLY A 608 -14.78 0.02 -34.97
CA GLY A 608 -15.71 -0.29 -33.88
C GLY A 608 -15.03 -0.57 -32.53
N GLU A 609 -13.97 -1.38 -32.51
CA GLU A 609 -13.24 -1.71 -31.27
C GLU A 609 -12.43 -0.51 -30.76
N VAL A 610 -11.81 0.26 -31.67
CA VAL A 610 -11.08 1.49 -31.28
C VAL A 610 -12.03 2.55 -30.74
N GLN A 611 -13.20 2.75 -31.36
CA GLN A 611 -14.23 3.64 -30.81
C GLN A 611 -14.74 3.14 -29.46
N ASN A 612 -14.79 1.84 -29.21
CA ASN A 612 -15.20 1.29 -27.92
C ASN A 612 -14.21 1.65 -26.81
N VAL A 613 -12.89 1.48 -27.03
CA VAL A 613 -11.85 1.89 -26.05
C VAL A 613 -11.99 3.36 -25.69
N LYS A 614 -12.15 4.24 -26.69
CA LYS A 614 -12.34 5.67 -26.49
C LYS A 614 -13.66 6.03 -25.80
N ALA A 615 -14.74 5.33 -26.13
CA ALA A 615 -16.04 5.51 -25.49
C ALA A 615 -15.97 5.09 -24.01
N LEU A 616 -15.28 4.01 -23.70
CA LEU A 616 -15.04 3.55 -22.33
C LEU A 616 -14.17 4.54 -21.56
N GLU A 617 -13.05 5.02 -22.13
CA GLU A 617 -12.22 6.06 -21.52
C GLU A 617 -13.06 7.26 -21.09
N LYS A 618 -13.92 7.74 -21.99
CA LYS A 618 -14.84 8.85 -21.70
C LYS A 618 -15.89 8.50 -20.65
N ALA A 619 -16.41 7.27 -20.64
CA ALA A 619 -17.36 6.83 -19.62
C ALA A 619 -16.71 6.81 -18.23
N TYR A 620 -15.48 6.32 -18.11
CA TYR A 620 -14.70 6.39 -16.87
C TYR A 620 -14.38 7.83 -16.49
N GLU A 621 -14.04 8.70 -17.46
CA GLU A 621 -13.78 10.11 -17.20
C GLU A 621 -14.99 10.82 -16.60
N GLU A 622 -16.19 10.65 -17.16
CA GLU A 622 -17.43 11.23 -16.61
C GLU A 622 -17.74 10.66 -15.22
N ARG A 623 -17.54 9.35 -15.02
CA ARG A 623 -17.71 8.74 -13.70
C ARG A 623 -16.74 9.29 -12.66
N LEU A 624 -15.47 9.44 -13.03
CA LEU A 624 -14.43 10.00 -12.17
C LEU A 624 -14.70 11.46 -11.85
N LYS A 625 -15.18 12.26 -12.81
CA LYS A 625 -15.60 13.65 -12.54
C LYS A 625 -16.61 13.70 -11.40
N ASP A 626 -17.63 12.85 -11.42
CA ASP A 626 -18.65 12.82 -10.36
C ASP A 626 -18.08 12.29 -9.03
N GLN A 627 -17.34 11.19 -9.04
CA GLN A 627 -16.77 10.61 -7.82
C GLN A 627 -15.75 11.54 -7.15
N ILE A 628 -14.88 12.21 -7.93
CA ILE A 628 -13.89 13.16 -7.41
C ILE A 628 -14.58 14.39 -6.84
N ARG A 629 -15.60 14.93 -7.51
CA ARG A 629 -16.39 16.06 -6.99
C ARG A 629 -17.08 15.71 -5.68
N LEU A 630 -17.65 14.51 -5.57
CA LEU A 630 -18.28 14.04 -4.33
C LEU A 630 -17.23 13.80 -3.23
N ALA A 631 -16.07 13.25 -3.57
CA ALA A 631 -14.98 13.03 -2.61
C ALA A 631 -14.46 14.36 -2.05
N LEU A 632 -14.26 15.38 -2.90
CA LEU A 632 -13.80 16.70 -2.49
C LEU A 632 -14.89 17.56 -1.85
N GLY A 633 -16.15 17.38 -2.28
CA GLY A 633 -17.30 18.16 -1.83
C GLY A 633 -18.06 17.55 -0.63
N GLY A 634 -17.72 16.32 -0.24
CA GLY A 634 -18.40 15.55 0.79
C GLY A 634 -19.87 15.26 0.47
N SER A 635 -20.64 14.87 1.49
CA SER A 635 -22.09 14.61 1.40
C SER A 635 -22.93 15.82 0.96
N ASN A 636 -22.30 16.99 0.83
CA ASN A 636 -22.93 18.26 0.54
C ASN A 636 -22.76 18.71 -0.92
N ASP A 637 -22.02 17.92 -1.73
CA ASP A 637 -21.69 18.17 -3.13
C ASP A 637 -21.33 19.64 -3.41
N LEU A 638 -20.28 20.09 -2.73
CA LEU A 638 -19.82 21.47 -2.72
C LEU A 638 -19.54 22.02 -4.12
N PHE A 639 -19.12 21.15 -5.05
CA PHE A 639 -18.64 21.51 -6.38
C PHE A 639 -19.70 21.31 -7.48
N SER A 640 -20.91 20.83 -7.16
CA SER A 640 -22.05 20.78 -8.09
C SER A 640 -22.36 22.15 -8.72
N PRO A 641 -22.92 22.21 -9.94
CA PRO A 641 -23.47 23.45 -10.46
C PRO A 641 -24.60 23.93 -9.54
N SER A 642 -24.71 25.22 -9.32
CA SER A 642 -25.86 25.81 -8.61
C SER A 642 -26.90 26.26 -9.62
N ASP A 643 -28.19 26.07 -9.30
CA ASP A 643 -29.28 26.62 -10.11
C ASP A 643 -29.26 28.15 -10.00
N PHE A 644 -29.35 28.83 -11.14
CA PHE A 644 -29.38 30.29 -11.24
C PHE A 644 -30.57 30.95 -10.56
N TYR A 645 -31.64 30.18 -10.30
CA TYR A 645 -32.89 30.71 -9.77
C TYR A 645 -33.09 30.43 -8.27
N ASP A 646 -32.31 29.53 -7.67
CA ASP A 646 -32.44 29.18 -6.25
C ASP A 646 -31.36 29.87 -5.39
N MET A 647 -31.71 31.04 -4.86
CA MET A 647 -30.84 31.81 -3.97
C MET A 647 -30.63 31.14 -2.60
N PHE A 648 -31.50 30.21 -2.17
CA PHE A 648 -31.32 29.50 -0.91
C PHE A 648 -30.26 28.41 -1.05
N ASP A 649 -30.33 27.60 -2.10
CA ASP A 649 -29.28 26.61 -2.42
C ASP A 649 -27.91 27.29 -2.58
N LEU A 650 -27.87 28.40 -3.32
CA LEU A 650 -26.63 29.14 -3.57
C LEU A 650 -25.99 29.65 -2.28
N ASN A 651 -26.77 30.29 -1.40
CA ASN A 651 -26.24 30.79 -0.12
C ASN A 651 -25.92 29.66 0.86
N ALA A 652 -26.68 28.57 0.87
CA ALA A 652 -26.36 27.39 1.67
C ALA A 652 -24.99 26.81 1.26
N LYS A 653 -24.70 26.75 -0.04
CA LYS A 653 -23.39 26.35 -0.55
C LYS A 653 -22.30 27.32 -0.13
N VAL A 654 -22.51 28.65 -0.22
CA VAL A 654 -21.54 29.66 0.28
C VAL A 654 -21.23 29.45 1.77
N THR A 655 -22.26 29.28 2.60
CA THR A 655 -22.09 29.02 4.04
C THR A 655 -21.28 27.76 4.29
N ARG A 656 -21.60 26.66 3.62
CA ARG A 656 -20.87 25.38 3.76
C ARG A 656 -19.39 25.51 3.36
N VAL A 657 -19.10 26.25 2.30
CA VAL A 657 -17.70 26.52 1.91
C VAL A 657 -16.98 27.28 3.01
N ASN A 658 -17.59 28.33 3.56
CA ASN A 658 -17.00 29.12 4.62
C ASN A 658 -16.78 28.28 5.89
N GLU A 659 -17.74 27.42 6.26
CA GLU A 659 -17.60 26.48 7.37
C GLU A 659 -16.44 25.49 7.14
N ALA A 660 -16.27 24.98 5.92
CA ALA A 660 -15.14 24.11 5.57
C ALA A 660 -13.80 24.83 5.73
N LEU A 661 -13.71 26.10 5.29
CA LEU A 661 -12.51 26.92 5.42
C LEU A 661 -12.19 27.27 6.89
N ILE A 662 -13.22 27.56 7.71
CA ILE A 662 -13.04 27.91 9.14
C ILE A 662 -12.67 26.68 9.97
N SER A 663 -13.33 25.54 9.74
CA SER A 663 -13.10 24.30 10.51
C SER A 663 -11.74 23.67 10.24
N GLY A 664 -11.07 24.06 9.15
CA GLY A 664 -9.84 23.45 8.70
C GLY A 664 -9.97 21.98 8.29
N THR A 665 -11.19 21.44 8.26
CA THR A 665 -11.47 20.02 7.97
C THR A 665 -11.81 19.88 6.50
N ILE A 666 -10.81 20.07 5.63
CA ILE A 666 -11.02 20.08 4.17
C ILE A 666 -10.67 18.71 3.58
N PRO A 667 -11.55 18.12 2.73
CA PRO A 667 -11.25 16.89 2.03
C PRO A 667 -9.98 17.01 1.20
N MET A 668 -9.11 16.02 1.33
CA MET A 668 -7.77 16.04 0.76
C MET A 668 -7.74 15.33 -0.59
N VAL A 669 -7.05 15.93 -1.56
CA VAL A 669 -6.59 15.23 -2.77
C VAL A 669 -5.73 14.05 -2.32
N SER A 670 -6.07 12.87 -2.80
CA SER A 670 -5.47 11.60 -2.36
C SER A 670 -4.65 10.90 -3.44
N SER A 671 -4.80 11.29 -4.72
CA SER A 671 -4.09 10.67 -5.84
C SER A 671 -3.61 11.68 -6.88
N VAL A 672 -2.61 11.25 -7.65
CA VAL A 672 -2.09 11.96 -8.84
C VAL A 672 -3.21 12.21 -9.87
N ILE A 673 -4.11 11.24 -10.04
CA ILE A 673 -5.22 11.33 -10.99
C ILE A 673 -6.24 12.37 -10.53
N GLN A 674 -6.56 12.44 -9.24
CA GLN A 674 -7.38 13.54 -8.72
C GLN A 674 -6.76 14.91 -9.01
N ALA A 675 -5.43 15.06 -8.83
CA ALA A 675 -4.74 16.30 -9.16
C ALA A 675 -4.77 16.61 -10.68
N GLU A 676 -4.70 15.59 -11.54
CA GLU A 676 -4.86 15.71 -13.01
C GLU A 676 -6.26 16.19 -13.39
N PHE A 677 -7.30 15.62 -12.77
CA PHE A 677 -8.68 16.04 -13.01
C PHE A 677 -8.92 17.45 -12.52
N ILE A 678 -8.39 17.81 -11.34
CA ILE A 678 -8.41 19.19 -10.85
C ILE A 678 -7.75 20.12 -11.86
N TYR A 679 -6.58 19.76 -12.39
CA TYR A 679 -5.90 20.56 -13.42
C TYR A 679 -6.79 20.82 -14.64
N ARG A 680 -7.56 19.83 -15.09
CA ARG A 680 -8.45 19.93 -16.27
C ARG A 680 -9.76 20.67 -15.96
N TYR A 681 -10.35 20.45 -14.80
CA TYR A 681 -11.76 20.76 -14.53
C TYR A 681 -12.01 21.80 -13.43
N TRP A 682 -10.98 22.27 -12.71
CA TRP A 682 -11.19 23.27 -11.66
C TRP A 682 -11.93 24.55 -12.12
N PRO A 683 -11.77 25.08 -13.36
CA PRO A 683 -12.54 26.24 -13.77
C PRO A 683 -14.04 25.88 -13.84
N GLU A 684 -14.38 24.72 -14.40
CA GLU A 684 -15.77 24.26 -14.46
C GLU A 684 -16.36 24.06 -13.06
N TRP A 685 -15.62 23.42 -12.15
CA TRP A 685 -16.12 23.07 -10.82
C TRP A 685 -16.21 24.28 -9.87
N CYS A 686 -15.22 25.17 -9.91
CA CYS A 686 -15.16 26.32 -9.01
C CYS A 686 -15.88 27.54 -9.59
N ILE A 687 -15.65 27.85 -10.87
CA ILE A 687 -16.20 29.05 -11.52
C ILE A 687 -17.58 28.72 -12.11
N GLY A 688 -17.77 27.53 -12.68
CA GLY A 688 -19.05 27.11 -13.27
C GLY A 688 -19.64 28.17 -14.20
N ASN A 689 -20.93 28.46 -14.03
CA ASN A 689 -21.62 29.45 -14.85
C ASN A 689 -21.45 30.92 -14.36
N THR A 690 -20.51 31.22 -13.45
CA THR A 690 -20.29 32.62 -13.00
C THR A 690 -19.87 33.58 -14.13
N ALA A 691 -19.42 33.06 -15.27
CA ALA A 691 -19.19 33.84 -16.49
C ALA A 691 -20.47 34.52 -17.02
N ALA A 692 -21.64 33.87 -16.91
CA ALA A 692 -22.92 34.46 -17.32
C ALA A 692 -23.38 35.56 -16.35
N ALA A 693 -23.03 35.46 -15.06
CA ALA A 693 -23.30 36.48 -14.05
C ALA A 693 -22.35 37.70 -14.19
N SER A 694 -21.11 37.49 -14.61
CA SER A 694 -20.11 38.56 -14.77
C SER A 694 -20.20 39.33 -16.10
N TYR A 695 -20.72 38.72 -17.19
CA TYR A 695 -20.88 39.42 -18.48
C TYR A 695 -21.90 40.55 -18.46
N GLN A 696 -22.77 40.60 -17.45
CA GLN A 696 -23.74 41.68 -17.30
C GLN A 696 -23.14 42.92 -16.59
N CYS A 697 -21.85 42.87 -16.17
CA CYS A 697 -21.27 43.83 -15.22
C CYS A 697 -21.00 45.23 -15.76
N GLY A 698 -22.03 46.08 -15.77
CA GLY A 698 -21.97 47.53 -15.98
C GLY A 698 -22.46 48.34 -14.78
N ARG A 699 -22.20 49.65 -14.77
CA ARG A 699 -22.52 50.60 -13.67
C ARG A 699 -24.02 50.82 -13.36
N TYR A 700 -24.95 50.05 -13.93
CA TYR A 700 -26.40 50.30 -13.85
C TYR A 700 -27.23 49.05 -13.50
N TYR A 701 -26.88 48.32 -12.45
CA TYR A 701 -27.65 47.14 -12.02
C TYR A 701 -28.79 47.42 -11.05
N TYR A 702 -29.88 46.67 -11.22
CA TYR A 702 -30.89 46.41 -10.19
C TYR A 702 -30.29 45.58 -9.04
N CYS A 703 -30.74 45.81 -7.80
CA CYS A 703 -30.23 45.12 -6.59
C CYS A 703 -30.26 43.58 -6.69
N SER A 704 -31.24 43.01 -7.40
CA SER A 704 -31.36 41.56 -7.58
C SER A 704 -30.22 40.93 -8.37
N GLU A 705 -29.72 41.61 -9.40
CA GLU A 705 -28.64 41.08 -10.25
C GLU A 705 -27.28 41.21 -9.57
N LEU A 706 -27.05 42.32 -8.85
CA LEU A 706 -25.84 42.50 -8.05
C LEU A 706 -25.71 41.41 -6.97
N VAL A 707 -26.79 41.14 -6.26
CA VAL A 707 -26.82 40.18 -5.16
C VAL A 707 -26.62 38.74 -5.64
N LYS A 708 -27.27 38.37 -6.75
CA LYS A 708 -27.02 37.08 -7.42
C LYS A 708 -25.55 36.94 -7.83
N ALA A 709 -25.01 37.94 -8.53
CA ALA A 709 -23.61 37.93 -8.94
C ALA A 709 -22.66 37.81 -7.74
N LEU A 710 -22.93 38.52 -6.65
CA LEU A 710 -22.15 38.46 -5.42
C LEU A 710 -22.12 37.06 -4.81
N ALA A 711 -23.27 36.40 -4.66
CA ALA A 711 -23.32 35.04 -4.10
C ALA A 711 -22.58 34.02 -4.98
N PHE A 712 -22.68 34.13 -6.31
CA PHE A 712 -21.91 33.31 -7.24
C PHE A 712 -20.40 33.55 -7.14
N LEU A 713 -19.97 34.82 -7.04
CA LEU A 713 -18.56 35.17 -6.89
C LEU A 713 -18.00 34.68 -5.55
N GLN A 714 -18.74 34.83 -4.45
CA GLN A 714 -18.36 34.30 -3.14
C GLN A 714 -18.22 32.78 -3.16
N LEU A 715 -19.18 32.08 -3.78
CA LEU A 715 -19.11 30.63 -3.93
C LEU A 715 -17.88 30.22 -4.74
N ALA A 716 -17.60 30.89 -5.86
CA ALA A 716 -16.46 30.60 -6.71
C ALA A 716 -15.12 30.82 -5.98
N VAL A 717 -14.99 31.94 -5.27
CA VAL A 717 -13.83 32.25 -4.42
C VAL A 717 -13.61 31.16 -3.40
N GLY A 718 -14.64 30.82 -2.62
CA GLY A 718 -14.51 29.83 -1.57
C GLY A 718 -14.17 28.44 -2.11
N ARG A 719 -14.82 28.01 -3.21
CA ARG A 719 -14.50 26.73 -3.88
C ARG A 719 -13.03 26.67 -4.32
N MET A 720 -12.52 27.76 -4.91
CA MET A 720 -11.11 27.83 -5.30
C MET A 720 -10.19 27.77 -4.08
N GLN A 721 -10.53 28.41 -2.96
CA GLN A 721 -9.73 28.35 -1.73
C GLN A 721 -9.68 26.94 -1.15
N VAL A 722 -10.82 26.24 -1.08
CA VAL A 722 -10.91 24.85 -0.61
C VAL A 722 -10.04 23.94 -1.48
N MET A 723 -10.17 24.06 -2.80
CA MET A 723 -9.42 23.24 -3.76
C MET A 723 -7.92 23.56 -3.76
N GLU A 724 -7.55 24.84 -3.69
CA GLU A 724 -6.16 25.30 -3.58
C GLU A 724 -5.50 24.70 -2.34
N TRP A 725 -6.19 24.73 -1.20
CA TRP A 725 -5.63 24.23 0.05
C TRP A 725 -5.44 22.72 0.03
N SER A 726 -6.45 21.99 -0.44
CA SER A 726 -6.41 20.54 -0.62
C SER A 726 -5.25 20.11 -1.53
N LEU A 727 -5.10 20.75 -2.70
CA LEU A 727 -4.02 20.44 -3.64
C LEU A 727 -2.65 20.87 -3.11
N SER A 728 -2.56 21.99 -2.39
CA SER A 728 -1.30 22.44 -1.76
C SER A 728 -0.81 21.46 -0.70
N ALA A 729 -1.72 20.94 0.12
CA ALA A 729 -1.35 19.98 1.15
C ALA A 729 -0.95 18.61 0.54
N PHE A 730 -1.61 18.18 -0.54
CA PHE A 730 -1.16 17.02 -1.33
C PHE A 730 0.24 17.23 -1.92
N LEU A 731 0.53 18.43 -2.44
CA LEU A 731 1.86 18.76 -2.97
C LEU A 731 2.96 18.69 -1.90
N GLU A 732 2.69 19.21 -0.71
CA GLU A 732 3.65 19.15 0.40
C GLU A 732 3.87 17.71 0.89
N GLN A 733 2.84 16.86 0.88
CA GLN A 733 3.01 15.43 1.12
C GLN A 733 3.87 14.77 0.02
N ARG A 734 3.59 15.07 -1.25
CA ARG A 734 4.36 14.52 -2.38
C ARG A 734 5.83 14.89 -2.34
N LYS A 735 6.18 16.11 -1.91
CA LYS A 735 7.58 16.58 -1.73
C LYS A 735 8.39 15.75 -0.74
N GLN A 736 7.74 15.03 0.18
CA GLN A 736 8.42 14.20 1.18
C GLN A 736 8.76 12.80 0.64
N LEU A 737 8.20 12.41 -0.51
CA LEU A 737 8.49 11.14 -1.17
C LEU A 737 9.73 11.26 -2.07
N PRO A 738 10.43 10.14 -2.36
CA PRO A 738 11.48 10.11 -3.37
C PRO A 738 10.97 10.65 -4.70
N GLN A 739 11.72 11.59 -5.29
CA GLN A 739 11.29 12.27 -6.51
C GLN A 739 11.86 11.58 -7.74
N THR A 740 10.97 11.03 -8.57
CA THR A 740 11.30 10.59 -9.93
C THR A 740 11.24 11.79 -10.88
N ASP A 741 11.81 11.64 -12.08
CA ASP A 741 11.66 12.67 -13.13
C ASP A 741 10.19 12.93 -13.47
N CYS A 742 9.38 11.86 -13.49
CA CYS A 742 7.93 11.94 -13.68
C CYS A 742 7.27 12.75 -12.57
N SER A 743 7.51 12.40 -11.30
CA SER A 743 6.91 13.09 -10.16
C SER A 743 7.33 14.57 -10.12
N ASN A 744 8.58 14.88 -10.44
CA ASN A 744 9.07 16.26 -10.54
C ASN A 744 8.35 17.05 -11.63
N HIS A 745 8.10 16.45 -12.80
CA HIS A 745 7.37 17.10 -13.88
C HIS A 745 5.92 17.38 -13.48
N GLU A 746 5.23 16.40 -12.90
CA GLU A 746 3.85 16.53 -12.45
C GLU A 746 3.71 17.53 -11.31
N MET A 747 4.64 17.51 -10.34
CA MET A 747 4.67 18.49 -9.28
C MET A 747 4.80 19.92 -9.80
N ARG A 748 5.66 20.19 -10.80
CA ARG A 748 5.75 21.52 -11.42
C ARG A 748 4.44 21.94 -12.08
N LYS A 749 3.76 21.01 -12.76
CA LYS A 749 2.44 21.24 -13.37
C LYS A 749 1.40 21.65 -12.31
N TRP A 750 1.40 20.97 -11.17
CA TRP A 750 0.48 21.26 -10.07
C TRP A 750 0.87 22.51 -9.26
N GLU A 751 2.16 22.80 -9.07
CA GLU A 751 2.59 24.08 -8.48
C GLU A 751 2.13 25.26 -9.33
N TRP A 752 2.21 25.12 -10.66
CA TRP A 752 1.68 26.10 -11.59
C TRP A 752 0.15 26.24 -11.50
N ILE A 753 -0.60 25.14 -11.32
CA ILE A 753 -2.06 25.22 -11.17
C ILE A 753 -2.46 25.90 -9.86
N VAL A 754 -1.79 25.58 -8.74
CA VAL A 754 -2.00 26.24 -7.44
C VAL A 754 -1.72 27.74 -7.55
N ALA A 755 -0.62 28.13 -8.21
CA ALA A 755 -0.32 29.54 -8.45
C ALA A 755 -1.40 30.24 -9.29
N THR A 756 -1.92 29.56 -10.32
CA THR A 756 -2.98 30.06 -11.20
C THR A 756 -4.32 30.19 -10.47
N MET A 757 -4.70 29.21 -9.66
CA MET A 757 -5.87 29.25 -8.79
C MET A 757 -5.76 30.40 -7.80
N ARG A 758 -4.61 30.56 -7.13
CA ARG A 758 -4.38 31.65 -6.17
C ARG A 758 -4.50 33.02 -6.83
N HIS A 759 -3.93 33.18 -8.03
CA HIS A 759 -4.06 34.42 -8.81
C HIS A 759 -5.52 34.71 -9.17
N THR A 760 -6.24 33.70 -9.67
CA THR A 760 -7.65 33.82 -10.06
C THR A 760 -8.54 34.10 -8.85
N THR A 761 -8.32 33.41 -7.74
CA THR A 761 -8.99 33.65 -6.46
C THR A 761 -8.83 35.09 -6.02
N LYS A 762 -7.61 35.65 -6.05
CA LYS A 762 -7.37 37.06 -5.72
C LYS A 762 -8.14 38.01 -6.65
N LYS A 763 -8.23 37.70 -7.94
CA LYS A 763 -9.01 38.51 -8.91
C LYS A 763 -10.49 38.49 -8.57
N TYR A 764 -11.08 37.31 -8.35
CA TYR A 764 -12.49 37.17 -8.00
C TYR A 764 -12.80 37.76 -6.62
N GLN A 765 -11.91 37.60 -5.64
CA GLN A 765 -12.02 38.21 -4.32
C GLN A 765 -12.12 39.74 -4.42
N ARG A 766 -11.25 40.39 -5.20
CA ARG A 766 -11.31 41.85 -5.39
C ARG A 766 -12.64 42.32 -5.97
N VAL A 767 -13.18 41.57 -6.93
CA VAL A 767 -14.48 41.87 -7.55
C VAL A 767 -15.61 41.62 -6.55
N THR A 768 -15.52 40.56 -5.75
CA THR A 768 -16.45 40.24 -4.66
C THR A 768 -16.46 41.35 -3.61
N ASP A 769 -15.29 41.80 -3.15
CA ASP A 769 -15.15 42.87 -2.15
C ASP A 769 -15.73 44.19 -2.67
N PHE A 770 -15.48 44.51 -3.94
CA PHE A 770 -16.07 45.67 -4.60
C PHE A 770 -17.60 45.61 -4.62
N HIS A 771 -18.18 44.47 -5.03
CA HIS A 771 -19.63 44.29 -5.07
C HIS A 771 -20.26 44.20 -3.67
N MET A 772 -19.57 43.61 -2.69
CA MET A 772 -20.00 43.59 -1.30
C MET A 772 -20.08 45.02 -0.73
N LYS A 773 -19.12 45.88 -1.08
CA LYS A 773 -19.14 47.29 -0.71
C LYS A 773 -20.30 48.05 -1.38
N ASP A 774 -20.53 47.85 -2.68
CA ASP A 774 -21.69 48.43 -3.40
C ASP A 774 -23.03 47.93 -2.84
N TRP A 775 -23.09 46.65 -2.46
CA TRP A 775 -24.28 46.09 -1.86
C TRP A 775 -24.57 46.68 -0.48
N THR A 776 -23.52 46.87 0.34
CA THR A 776 -23.63 47.50 1.65
C THR A 776 -24.17 48.93 1.55
N SER A 777 -23.72 49.75 0.59
CA SER A 777 -24.22 51.13 0.43
C SER A 777 -25.69 51.20 0.01
N ARG A 778 -26.17 50.22 -0.76
CA ARG A 778 -27.57 50.20 -1.25
C ARG A 778 -28.61 50.05 -0.14
N TRP A 779 -28.27 49.43 1.00
CA TRP A 779 -29.18 49.36 2.14
C TRP A 779 -29.50 50.75 2.67
N THR A 780 -28.48 51.60 2.83
CA THR A 780 -28.64 53.00 3.27
C THR A 780 -29.30 53.85 2.19
N ASP A 781 -28.93 53.68 0.92
CA ASP A 781 -29.53 54.45 -0.20
C ASP A 781 -31.02 54.16 -0.38
N VAL A 782 -31.46 52.91 -0.18
CA VAL A 782 -32.84 52.47 -0.41
C VAL A 782 -33.73 52.66 0.82
N LEU A 783 -33.22 52.38 2.03
CA LEU A 783 -34.00 52.41 3.26
C LEU A 783 -33.82 53.70 4.06
N GLY A 784 -32.93 54.59 3.62
CA GLY A 784 -32.57 55.83 4.32
C GLY A 784 -31.80 55.57 5.62
N GLU A 785 -31.50 56.63 6.37
CA GLU A 785 -30.83 56.55 7.69
C GLU A 785 -31.77 56.07 8.81
N ASP A 786 -33.09 56.18 8.61
CA ASP A 786 -34.12 55.76 9.56
C ASP A 786 -35.09 54.75 8.91
N VAL A 787 -35.07 53.51 9.42
CA VAL A 787 -35.93 52.41 8.97
C VAL A 787 -37.33 52.42 9.62
N GLY A 788 -37.57 53.28 10.61
CA GLY A 788 -38.83 53.38 11.36
C GLY A 788 -40.08 53.56 10.48
N PRO A 789 -40.08 54.43 9.45
CA PRO A 789 -41.20 54.59 8.53
C PRO A 789 -41.55 53.30 7.78
N HIS A 790 -40.56 52.51 7.37
CA HIS A 790 -40.76 51.24 6.68
C HIS A 790 -41.35 50.18 7.61
N LEU A 791 -40.86 50.10 8.86
CA LEU A 791 -41.40 49.21 9.89
C LEU A 791 -42.87 49.51 10.18
N ALA A 792 -43.26 50.79 10.23
CA ALA A 792 -44.65 51.19 10.44
C ALA A 792 -45.58 50.72 9.32
N VAL A 793 -45.12 50.74 8.06
CA VAL A 793 -45.87 50.23 6.90
C VAL A 793 -46.07 48.71 7.00
N VAL A 794 -45.01 47.97 7.34
CA VAL A 794 -45.03 46.51 7.54
C VAL A 794 -46.00 46.12 8.67
N GLU A 795 -45.93 46.80 9.82
CA GLU A 795 -46.82 46.58 10.96
C GLU A 795 -48.28 46.93 10.66
N PHE A 796 -48.52 48.01 9.90
CA PHE A 796 -49.86 48.39 9.48
C PHE A 796 -50.51 47.32 8.60
N ALA A 797 -49.76 46.77 7.64
CA ALA A 797 -50.21 45.68 6.80
C ALA A 797 -50.59 44.44 7.64
N PHE A 798 -49.76 44.09 8.64
CA PHE A 798 -50.04 42.96 9.54
C PHE A 798 -51.28 43.18 10.42
N LYS A 799 -51.45 44.36 11.00
CA LYS A 799 -52.67 44.73 11.75
C LYS A 799 -53.93 44.60 10.89
N ARG A 800 -53.85 44.99 9.61
CA ARG A 800 -54.96 44.92 8.67
C ARG A 800 -55.25 43.46 8.24
N PHE A 801 -54.23 42.63 8.08
CA PHE A 801 -54.37 41.18 7.88
C PHE A 801 -55.10 40.53 9.08
N ARG A 802 -54.65 40.78 10.32
CA ARG A 802 -55.30 40.22 11.53
C ARG A 802 -56.78 40.58 11.64
N ARG A 803 -57.18 41.80 11.25
CA ARG A 803 -58.59 42.25 11.26
C ARG A 803 -59.44 41.61 10.17
N LYS A 804 -58.90 41.42 8.96
CA LYS A 804 -59.67 40.98 7.79
C LYS A 804 -59.51 39.49 7.45
N ARG A 805 -58.57 38.78 8.11
CA ARG A 805 -58.19 37.38 7.86
C ARG A 805 -57.96 37.04 6.38
N LYS A 806 -57.46 38.00 5.61
CA LYS A 806 -57.14 37.85 4.18
C LYS A 806 -55.74 38.39 3.93
N ALA A 807 -54.90 37.58 3.28
CA ALA A 807 -53.57 37.97 2.82
C ALA A 807 -53.68 39.28 2.01
N GLN A 808 -52.80 40.23 2.33
CA GLN A 808 -52.76 41.54 1.67
C GLN A 808 -51.32 41.85 1.32
N ASP A 809 -51.13 42.60 0.23
CA ASP A 809 -49.80 43.06 -0.15
C ASP A 809 -49.31 44.12 0.83
N ILE A 810 -48.05 43.99 1.24
CA ILE A 810 -47.36 44.99 2.05
C ILE A 810 -47.05 46.17 1.11
N CYS A 811 -47.62 47.34 1.37
CA CYS A 811 -47.48 48.52 0.51
C CYS A 811 -46.11 49.22 0.62
N LEU A 812 -45.01 48.45 0.57
CA LEU A 812 -43.67 48.99 0.42
C LEU A 812 -43.38 49.25 -1.06
N ALA A 813 -42.49 50.19 -1.34
CA ALA A 813 -42.06 50.42 -2.72
C ALA A 813 -41.34 49.16 -3.26
N PRO A 814 -41.51 48.80 -4.54
CA PRO A 814 -40.95 47.56 -5.10
C PRO A 814 -39.43 47.40 -4.92
N HIS A 815 -38.67 48.49 -4.87
CA HIS A 815 -37.23 48.46 -4.64
C HIS A 815 -36.85 48.19 -3.19
N ILE A 816 -37.69 48.59 -2.22
CA ILE A 816 -37.52 48.30 -0.80
C ILE A 816 -37.79 46.82 -0.52
N MET A 817 -38.89 46.29 -1.05
CA MET A 817 -39.21 44.86 -0.93
C MET A 817 -38.08 44.00 -1.47
N LYS A 818 -37.55 44.35 -2.65
CA LYS A 818 -36.39 43.67 -3.24
C LYS A 818 -35.18 43.64 -2.31
N VAL A 819 -34.83 44.73 -1.61
CA VAL A 819 -33.67 44.71 -0.69
C VAL A 819 -33.92 43.81 0.52
N LEU A 820 -35.15 43.76 1.03
CA LEU A 820 -35.52 42.93 2.19
C LEU A 820 -35.66 41.44 1.86
N GLU A 821 -35.86 41.08 0.59
CA GLU A 821 -36.04 39.71 0.10
C GLU A 821 -34.74 39.04 -0.38
N LEU A 822 -33.61 39.77 -0.42
CA LEU A 822 -32.38 39.34 -1.07
C LEU A 822 -31.26 38.96 -0.08
N LEU A 823 -30.65 37.79 -0.29
CA LEU A 823 -29.42 37.29 0.34
C LEU A 823 -28.26 37.32 -0.68
N PRO A 824 -27.00 37.62 -0.31
CA PRO A 824 -26.43 37.49 1.04
C PRO A 824 -26.48 38.77 1.87
N ILE A 825 -26.31 38.63 3.19
CA ILE A 825 -26.31 39.74 4.16
C ILE A 825 -24.87 40.25 4.38
N PRO A 826 -24.56 41.53 4.09
CA PRO A 826 -23.25 42.09 4.41
C PRO A 826 -23.00 42.18 5.93
N GLU A 827 -21.75 41.98 6.34
CA GLU A 827 -21.34 42.02 7.75
C GLU A 827 -21.55 43.40 8.42
N ASN A 828 -21.55 44.47 7.62
CA ASN A 828 -21.67 45.85 8.11
C ASN A 828 -23.08 46.44 8.00
N VAL A 829 -24.12 45.61 7.82
CA VAL A 829 -25.51 46.10 7.82
C VAL A 829 -25.93 46.46 9.25
N PRO A 830 -26.42 47.70 9.50
CA PRO A 830 -26.81 48.07 10.85
C PRO A 830 -27.99 47.23 11.35
N ARG A 831 -27.95 46.88 12.65
CA ARG A 831 -28.92 45.99 13.31
C ARG A 831 -30.39 46.36 13.05
N ALA A 832 -30.70 47.66 12.95
CA ALA A 832 -32.05 48.14 12.70
C ALA A 832 -32.62 47.64 11.35
N TYR A 833 -31.77 47.56 10.33
CA TYR A 833 -32.13 47.13 8.98
C TYR A 833 -32.36 45.61 8.94
N LEU A 834 -31.50 44.85 9.62
CA LEU A 834 -31.66 43.39 9.77
C LEU A 834 -32.94 43.03 10.52
N ARG A 835 -33.29 43.78 11.58
CA ARG A 835 -34.55 43.60 12.31
C ARG A 835 -35.78 43.93 11.47
N LEU A 836 -35.71 44.96 10.61
CA LEU A 836 -36.78 45.26 9.67
C LEU A 836 -37.00 44.09 8.69
N ALA A 837 -35.92 43.53 8.13
CA ALA A 837 -35.98 42.39 7.23
C ALA A 837 -36.54 41.12 7.91
N ALA A 838 -36.05 40.78 9.11
CA ALA A 838 -36.58 39.67 9.89
C ALA A 838 -38.09 39.84 10.14
N ARG A 839 -38.52 41.04 10.55
CA ARG A 839 -39.92 41.34 10.83
C ARG A 839 -40.80 41.31 9.59
N PHE A 840 -40.30 41.77 8.45
CA PHE A 840 -40.96 41.67 7.16
C PHE A 840 -41.26 40.21 6.79
N HIS A 841 -40.27 39.33 6.95
CA HIS A 841 -40.40 37.90 6.65
C HIS A 841 -41.28 37.13 7.64
N GLU A 842 -41.23 37.45 8.94
CA GLU A 842 -42.15 36.90 9.94
C GLU A 842 -43.62 37.20 9.59
N ILE A 843 -43.88 38.41 9.10
CA ILE A 843 -45.20 38.86 8.69
C ILE A 843 -45.61 38.21 7.36
N GLN A 844 -44.70 38.08 6.39
CA GLN A 844 -44.97 37.34 5.15
C GLN A 844 -45.33 35.88 5.43
N TYR A 845 -44.57 35.18 6.28
CA TYR A 845 -44.88 33.81 6.71
C TYR A 845 -46.28 33.75 7.36
N SER A 846 -46.57 34.66 8.27
CA SER A 846 -47.88 34.72 8.94
C SER A 846 -49.05 34.99 7.99
N MET A 847 -48.81 35.71 6.88
CA MET A 847 -49.83 36.05 5.90
C MET A 847 -50.03 34.97 4.82
N ARG A 848 -48.96 34.30 4.40
CA ARG A 848 -48.93 33.44 3.20
C ARG A 848 -48.56 31.98 3.49
N GLY A 849 -48.02 31.68 4.67
CA GLY A 849 -47.59 30.33 5.06
C GLY A 849 -46.31 29.85 4.37
N ASP A 850 -45.54 30.75 3.75
CA ASP A 850 -44.36 30.41 2.96
C ASP A 850 -43.16 30.05 3.86
N LEU A 851 -42.76 28.78 3.83
CA LEU A 851 -41.64 28.26 4.62
C LEU A 851 -40.32 29.00 4.33
N SER A 852 -40.14 29.55 3.12
CA SER A 852 -38.95 30.32 2.76
C SER A 852 -38.85 31.64 3.54
N SER A 853 -39.98 32.31 3.79
CA SER A 853 -40.03 33.50 4.65
C SER A 853 -39.69 33.16 6.10
N MET A 854 -40.10 31.98 6.60
CA MET A 854 -39.73 31.56 7.95
C MET A 854 -38.21 31.36 8.08
N GLN A 855 -37.57 30.74 7.09
CA GLN A 855 -36.12 30.55 7.06
C GLN A 855 -35.37 31.90 6.95
N LEU A 856 -35.84 32.82 6.11
CA LEU A 856 -35.23 34.15 6.01
C LEU A 856 -35.34 34.94 7.32
N ARG A 857 -36.48 34.87 8.02
CA ARG A 857 -36.62 35.46 9.36
C ARG A 857 -35.48 35.00 10.28
N ASP A 858 -35.27 33.69 10.37
CA ASP A 858 -34.27 33.11 11.27
C ASP A 858 -32.85 33.53 10.92
N ILE A 859 -32.53 33.60 9.63
CA ILE A 859 -31.24 34.08 9.13
C ILE A 859 -31.02 35.56 9.52
N TYR A 860 -31.99 36.44 9.23
CA TYR A 860 -31.87 37.86 9.55
C TYR A 860 -31.85 38.13 11.07
N GLU A 861 -32.60 37.35 11.87
CA GLU A 861 -32.62 37.47 13.33
C GLU A 861 -31.30 37.02 13.96
N THR A 862 -30.71 35.94 13.42
CA THR A 862 -29.37 35.48 13.80
C THR A 862 -28.31 36.52 13.45
N ALA A 863 -28.34 37.07 12.22
CA ALA A 863 -27.41 38.13 11.80
C ALA A 863 -27.57 39.41 12.66
N ALA A 864 -28.80 39.81 12.98
CA ALA A 864 -29.08 40.95 13.85
C ALA A 864 -28.58 40.76 15.29
N SER A 865 -28.49 39.51 15.73
CA SER A 865 -27.96 39.13 17.04
C SER A 865 -26.43 39.14 17.03
N ALA A 866 -25.79 38.63 15.98
CA ALA A 866 -24.34 38.68 15.80
C ALA A 866 -23.80 40.12 15.67
N ALA A 867 -24.54 41.00 14.98
CA ALA A 867 -24.19 42.43 14.90
C ALA A 867 -24.25 43.14 16.28
N ALA A 868 -24.98 42.59 17.26
CA ALA A 868 -25.05 43.15 18.61
C ALA A 868 -23.82 42.80 19.46
N SER A 869 -23.17 41.66 19.22
CA SER A 869 -21.95 41.24 19.94
C SER A 869 -20.68 41.98 19.50
N LEU A 870 -20.62 42.47 18.27
CA LEU A 870 -19.48 43.23 17.72
C LEU A 870 -19.44 44.69 18.20
N SER A 871 -20.56 45.23 18.69
CA SER A 871 -20.68 46.61 19.19
C SER A 871 -19.96 46.87 20.53
N GLY A 872 -19.32 45.86 21.13
CA GLY A 872 -18.76 45.91 22.48
C GLY A 872 -17.22 45.92 22.62
N GLY A 873 -16.44 45.86 21.53
CA GLY A 873 -14.99 45.75 21.59
C GLY A 873 -14.27 46.61 20.56
N ALA A 874 -13.45 47.55 21.01
CA ALA A 874 -12.48 48.23 20.17
C ALA A 874 -11.36 47.24 19.80
N GLY A 875 -11.27 46.90 18.51
CA GLY A 875 -10.19 46.10 17.93
C GLY A 875 -10.59 45.56 16.57
N LEU A 876 -9.88 45.98 15.53
CA LEU A 876 -10.00 45.51 14.15
C LEU A 876 -9.96 43.96 14.12
N SER A 877 -11.07 43.32 13.75
CA SER A 877 -11.07 41.93 13.28
C SER A 877 -10.71 41.92 11.80
N SER A 878 -9.43 42.16 11.51
CA SER A 878 -8.81 41.68 10.29
C SER A 878 -8.79 40.15 10.34
N ASN A 879 -9.29 39.49 9.28
CA ASN A 879 -9.05 38.08 8.97
C ASN A 879 -7.60 37.68 9.34
N PRO A 880 -7.36 36.80 10.33
CA PRO A 880 -6.02 36.34 10.65
C PRO A 880 -5.63 35.17 9.73
N VAL A 881 -5.67 35.37 8.41
CA VAL A 881 -5.03 34.44 7.45
C VAL A 881 -4.37 35.18 6.28
N MET A 882 -4.54 36.50 6.13
CA MET A 882 -4.13 37.19 4.89
C MET A 882 -2.93 38.14 4.97
N ASP A 883 -2.27 38.34 6.12
CA ASP A 883 -1.14 39.31 6.21
C ASP A 883 0.21 38.79 6.76
N GLU A 884 0.40 37.48 6.92
CA GLU A 884 1.76 36.92 7.06
C GLU A 884 2.05 35.94 5.92
N ARG A 885 2.78 36.42 4.90
CA ARG A 885 3.75 35.66 4.08
C ARG A 885 4.34 36.56 2.99
N VAL A 886 5.24 37.45 3.42
CA VAL A 886 6.41 37.86 2.62
C VAL A 886 7.61 37.30 3.39
N GLY A 887 8.27 36.31 2.83
CA GLY A 887 9.27 35.50 3.55
C GLY A 887 10.62 36.18 3.74
N VAL A 888 11.32 35.76 4.80
CA VAL A 888 12.78 35.66 4.86
C VAL A 888 13.16 34.50 5.79
N SER A 889 14.05 33.66 5.31
CA SER A 889 14.78 32.58 5.97
C SER A 889 15.69 33.04 7.12
N SER A 890 15.67 32.35 8.27
CA SER A 890 16.88 32.12 9.09
C SER A 890 16.62 31.20 10.30
N ALA A 891 17.67 30.46 10.64
CA ALA A 891 17.74 29.39 11.63
C ALA A 891 17.86 29.86 13.09
N ALA A 892 17.65 28.90 14.00
CA ALA A 892 18.21 28.71 15.34
C ALA A 892 17.27 28.84 16.56
N ALA A 893 17.23 27.72 17.30
CA ALA A 893 17.26 27.55 18.76
C ALA A 893 16.07 27.96 19.65
N GLY A 894 15.62 26.99 20.46
CA GLY A 894 15.65 27.13 21.92
C GLY A 894 14.35 27.42 22.65
N ASP A 895 13.79 26.36 23.23
CA ASP A 895 13.19 26.24 24.57
C ASP A 895 11.93 27.03 25.04
N HIS A 896 11.14 26.27 25.82
CA HIS A 896 10.18 26.63 26.88
C HIS A 896 8.67 26.83 26.54
N SER A 897 7.98 25.68 26.55
CA SER A 897 6.93 25.27 27.53
C SER A 897 5.72 26.15 27.90
N SER A 898 4.56 25.49 27.73
CA SER A 898 3.36 25.43 28.61
C SER A 898 2.16 26.34 28.33
N SER A 899 1.07 25.74 27.83
CA SER A 899 -0.15 25.46 28.61
C SER A 899 -1.08 24.55 27.80
N THR A 900 -1.24 23.32 28.29
CA THR A 900 -2.21 22.31 27.83
C THR A 900 -3.61 22.62 28.38
N ASP A 901 -4.66 22.24 27.65
CA ASP A 901 -5.51 21.10 28.04
C ASP A 901 -6.54 20.79 26.94
N ASP A 902 -6.86 19.50 26.86
CA ASP A 902 -7.87 18.79 26.07
C ASP A 902 -7.51 18.25 24.66
N LEU A 903 -7.67 16.91 24.57
CA LEU A 903 -7.61 15.98 23.44
C LEU A 903 -6.29 15.18 23.24
N GLN A 904 -6.08 14.21 24.14
CA GLN A 904 -5.27 13.01 23.91
C GLN A 904 -6.07 11.94 23.17
N TRP A 905 -5.43 11.30 22.18
CA TRP A 905 -5.53 9.92 21.63
C TRP A 905 -5.06 10.06 20.16
N LEU A 906 -3.79 9.85 19.79
CA LEU A 906 -3.15 8.55 19.55
C LEU A 906 -1.63 8.77 19.39
N SER A 907 -0.81 8.15 20.25
CA SER A 907 0.56 7.76 19.92
C SER A 907 0.96 6.68 20.93
N LEU A 908 0.97 5.43 20.47
CA LEU A 908 1.46 4.29 21.22
C LEU A 908 2.84 3.97 20.69
N ASP A 909 3.84 4.54 21.35
CA ASP A 909 5.23 4.09 21.29
C ASP A 909 5.43 3.16 22.49
N ALA A 910 5.54 1.86 22.24
CA ALA A 910 5.73 0.83 23.27
C ALA A 910 6.99 0.02 22.98
N SER A 911 8.12 0.55 23.43
CA SER A 911 9.35 -0.23 23.58
C SER A 911 9.20 -1.17 24.79
N ARG A 912 9.21 -2.48 24.51
CA ARG A 912 9.33 -3.56 25.51
C ARG A 912 10.66 -3.49 26.26
N THR A 913 10.62 -3.59 27.58
CA THR A 913 11.57 -4.42 28.35
C THR A 913 10.92 -4.95 29.63
N MET A 914 10.97 -6.27 29.81
CA MET A 914 10.62 -6.98 31.05
C MET A 914 11.86 -7.06 31.96
N THR A 915 11.70 -6.84 33.26
CA THR A 915 12.25 -7.75 34.29
C THR A 915 11.57 -7.58 35.65
N LYS A 916 11.56 -8.69 36.39
CA LYS A 916 10.76 -9.06 37.56
C LYS A 916 11.32 -8.57 38.91
N HIS A 917 10.39 -8.54 39.89
CA HIS A 917 10.50 -8.72 41.35
C HIS A 917 10.89 -7.54 42.27
N GLY A 918 9.96 -7.21 43.17
CA GLY A 918 10.18 -7.38 44.61
C GLY A 918 10.25 -6.12 45.49
N GLN A 919 9.25 -6.01 46.39
CA GLN A 919 9.25 -5.33 47.70
C GLN A 919 8.95 -3.81 47.80
N THR A 920 7.89 -3.55 48.57
CA THR A 920 7.40 -2.32 49.22
C THR A 920 8.35 -1.77 50.31
N PRO A 921 8.04 -0.67 51.04
CA PRO A 921 7.82 0.72 50.62
C PRO A 921 8.56 1.74 51.53
N THR A 922 9.04 2.91 51.08
CA THR A 922 9.17 4.10 51.98
C THR A 922 9.60 5.40 51.28
N THR A 923 8.90 6.48 51.65
CA THR A 923 9.34 7.90 51.87
C THR A 923 9.88 8.80 50.74
N ARG A 924 9.07 9.83 50.45
CA ARG A 924 9.33 11.30 50.61
C ARG A 924 10.59 11.95 50.01
N PHE A 925 10.31 12.99 49.21
CA PHE A 925 10.88 14.36 49.12
C PHE A 925 11.55 14.81 47.81
N ARG A 926 10.94 15.89 47.27
CA ARG A 926 11.49 17.13 46.65
C ARG A 926 12.67 17.06 45.68
N GLY A 927 12.42 17.67 44.52
CA GLY A 927 13.37 18.24 43.56
C GLY A 927 12.57 18.78 42.40
#